data_AF-A0A067TCG8-F1
#
_entry.id   AF-A0A067TCG8-F1
#
_cell.length_a   1.000
_cell.length_b   1.000
_cell.length_c   1.000
_cell.angle_alpha   90.00
_cell.angle_beta   90.00
_cell.angle_gamma   90.00
#
_symmetry.space_group_name_H-M   'P 1'
#
loop_
_entity.id
_entity.type
_entity.pdbx_description
1 polymer ?
#
loop_
_entity_poly.entity_id
_entity_poly.type
_entity_poly.pdbx_seq_one_letter_code
_entity_poly.pdbx_strand_id
1 'polypeptide(L)'
;MSTVELPGSDRKTRGYDADVHPAPESYALLSLPTLNKEDPVPIQSRARPGFFQSRPPRKRRRPNPRIFIPILVIFGQVSMLMFGWIFFFITFSKPRPLPPRLAVLARDHSQAVIMVVTIFSTILSVVSSFLYTRAIRYALARILAGPVTLYTVTSAIKVSTQSPIFNVAHLEWTIAAVVCALAVSGQTAGWMTLLAPKVMDMEAPMSGFELNVVSPDFQKLMTINRDVVTPDLFTNVIPLVEASGSTAVSTHFSLPSILNFNQLSYINSTNGILPANFQEWFSTIMSQSGNAMPANTRIEQTQSSPPGFSSSYSMTQQGFTSNVTCTQQHLDQTTSPSLQLFSESSTIFNSTTVTLAQIAVQCPDLRTPLFSQPIMTSPKVDAVFSLACPVNQTDGTQKWELIIAGFGVYSFINTTICTVSPQVTTINIDYNDATQLFNSSFPSFVNGSESWGAFDAPWVGEYTTSIFLRGLSVAQSTTGNNFGDTISSFTTSVPPYPNLLNDILQQYIRGVMEFSVTLLRTAYTQSNNRLFPGNSSTIPPSMRIATNGTYRTQTIGWYQAHDTAPVVLLAPTFVCLVSIAIVVITYLRRRGSQEPVSNHHFDPGNILHVIAASSAGGMRESFPPFDENPVDYSQQVKIKLGSVDGDPRKVGFVHVR
;
A
#
# COMPACT_ATOMS: atom_id res chain seq x y z
N MET A 1 31.18 -48.96 -17.30
CA MET A 1 31.37 -49.52 -15.95
C MET A 1 30.23 -48.97 -15.10
N SER A 2 29.29 -49.86 -14.75
CA SER A 2 28.19 -49.76 -13.77
C SER A 2 27.29 -48.52 -13.77
N THR A 3 26.21 -48.63 -14.55
CA THR A 3 24.93 -47.91 -14.42
C THR A 3 24.12 -48.45 -13.24
N VAL A 4 23.62 -47.55 -12.38
CA VAL A 4 22.62 -47.85 -11.35
C VAL A 4 21.34 -47.12 -11.72
N GLU A 5 20.32 -47.90 -12.12
CA GLU A 5 18.94 -47.48 -12.33
C GLU A 5 18.18 -47.44 -10.99
N LEU A 6 17.36 -46.41 -10.78
CA LEU A 6 16.25 -46.40 -9.82
C LEU A 6 15.06 -45.61 -10.41
N PRO A 7 13.82 -45.90 -9.97
CA PRO A 7 12.69 -46.11 -10.87
C PRO A 7 11.74 -44.91 -11.00
N GLY A 8 10.97 -44.98 -12.09
CA GLY A 8 10.02 -43.97 -12.55
C GLY A 8 8.90 -43.64 -11.56
N SER A 9 8.54 -42.35 -11.58
CA SER A 9 7.34 -41.80 -10.96
C SER A 9 6.37 -41.40 -12.07
N ASP A 10 5.22 -42.07 -12.09
CA ASP A 10 4.13 -41.90 -13.04
C ASP A 10 3.57 -40.47 -13.03
N ARG A 11 3.77 -39.79 -14.15
CA ARG A 11 3.21 -38.46 -14.43
C ARG A 11 1.80 -38.62 -15.00
N LYS A 12 0.78 -38.65 -14.13
CA LYS A 12 -0.63 -38.55 -14.55
C LYS A 12 -0.90 -37.18 -15.16
N THR A 13 -0.96 -37.14 -16.48
CA THR A 13 -1.52 -36.04 -17.28
C THR A 13 -3.04 -35.98 -17.06
N ARG A 14 -3.52 -34.92 -16.40
CA ARG A 14 -4.94 -34.55 -16.47
C ARG A 14 -5.15 -33.78 -17.76
N GLY A 15 -5.85 -34.41 -18.70
CA GLY A 15 -6.45 -33.75 -19.85
C GLY A 15 -7.48 -32.72 -19.38
N TYR A 16 -7.39 -31.52 -19.94
CA TYR A 16 -8.45 -30.53 -19.88
C TYR A 16 -9.41 -30.85 -21.02
N ASP A 17 -10.52 -31.51 -20.70
CA ASP A 17 -11.68 -31.57 -21.59
C ASP A 17 -12.42 -30.23 -21.52
N ALA A 18 -12.65 -29.67 -22.70
CA ALA A 18 -13.42 -28.45 -22.90
C ALA A 18 -14.91 -28.80 -22.88
N ASP A 19 -15.59 -28.49 -21.78
CA ASP A 19 -17.04 -28.66 -21.71
C ASP A 19 -17.80 -27.42 -22.18
N VAL A 20 -18.55 -27.71 -23.24
CA VAL A 20 -19.63 -27.02 -23.92
C VAL A 20 -20.59 -26.26 -22.98
N HIS A 21 -20.83 -25.00 -23.30
CA HIS A 21 -21.92 -24.17 -22.75
C HIS A 21 -23.31 -24.77 -23.07
N PRO A 22 -24.24 -24.81 -22.10
CA PRO A 22 -25.66 -24.81 -22.40
C PRO A 22 -26.28 -23.41 -22.30
N ALA A 23 -27.26 -23.21 -23.17
CA ALA A 23 -28.08 -22.03 -23.38
C ALA A 23 -29.10 -21.78 -22.22
N PRO A 24 -29.82 -20.64 -22.20
CA PRO A 24 -30.52 -20.16 -21.01
C PRO A 24 -31.92 -20.77 -20.87
N GLU A 25 -32.21 -21.37 -19.72
CA GLU A 25 -33.55 -21.85 -19.39
C GLU A 25 -34.38 -20.78 -18.65
N SER A 26 -35.34 -20.25 -19.41
CA SER A 26 -36.75 -20.05 -19.08
C SER A 26 -37.23 -20.15 -17.62
N TYR A 27 -37.92 -19.08 -17.22
CA TYR A 27 -38.84 -18.93 -16.09
C TYR A 27 -39.75 -20.16 -15.87
N ALA A 28 -39.61 -20.81 -14.71
CA ALA A 28 -40.58 -21.76 -14.19
C ALA A 28 -41.35 -21.14 -13.02
N LEU A 29 -42.65 -20.98 -13.24
CA LEU A 29 -43.67 -20.60 -12.28
C LEU A 29 -43.74 -21.63 -11.15
N LEU A 30 -43.68 -21.16 -9.90
CA LEU A 30 -43.95 -21.93 -8.70
C LEU A 30 -45.40 -22.47 -8.75
N SER A 31 -45.53 -23.79 -8.99
CA SER A 31 -46.76 -24.54 -8.78
C SER A 31 -47.04 -24.68 -7.28
N LEU A 32 -48.15 -24.09 -6.84
CA LEU A 32 -48.74 -24.30 -5.51
C LEU A 32 -49.12 -25.77 -5.31
N PRO A 33 -48.88 -26.37 -4.12
CA PRO A 33 -49.44 -27.67 -3.80
C PRO A 33 -50.96 -27.56 -3.61
N THR A 34 -51.69 -28.32 -4.42
CA THR A 34 -53.13 -28.56 -4.26
C THR A 34 -53.38 -29.27 -2.93
N LEU A 35 -54.02 -28.55 -2.00
CA LEU A 35 -54.51 -29.09 -0.75
C LEU A 35 -55.69 -30.02 -1.06
N ASN A 36 -55.48 -31.33 -1.00
CA ASN A 36 -56.55 -32.32 -1.07
C ASN A 36 -57.48 -32.13 0.13
N LYS A 37 -58.75 -31.90 -0.18
CA LYS A 37 -59.85 -31.82 0.76
C LYS A 37 -60.24 -33.25 1.15
N GLU A 38 -59.68 -33.76 2.25
CA GLU A 38 -60.19 -34.95 2.90
C GLU A 38 -61.39 -34.55 3.78
N ASP A 39 -62.53 -35.17 3.51
CA ASP A 39 -63.76 -35.03 4.31
C ASP A 39 -63.55 -35.65 5.70
N PRO A 40 -63.82 -34.92 6.81
CA PRO A 40 -63.74 -35.51 8.13
C PRO A 40 -64.97 -36.38 8.42
N VAL A 41 -64.68 -37.65 8.70
CA VAL A 41 -65.61 -38.63 9.30
C VAL A 41 -66.18 -38.06 10.61
N PRO A 42 -67.49 -38.23 10.91
CA PRO A 42 -68.08 -37.75 12.14
C PRO A 42 -67.60 -38.60 13.34
N ILE A 43 -66.66 -38.08 14.10
CA ILE A 43 -66.28 -38.64 15.41
C ILE A 43 -67.36 -38.24 16.41
N GLN A 44 -68.17 -39.23 16.83
CA GLN A 44 -69.04 -39.12 18.01
C GLN A 44 -68.18 -38.85 19.25
N SER A 45 -68.17 -37.60 19.71
CA SER A 45 -67.56 -37.23 20.99
C SER A 45 -68.48 -37.66 22.13
N ARG A 46 -68.10 -38.77 22.76
CA ARG A 46 -68.64 -39.27 24.02
C ARG A 46 -68.36 -38.23 25.11
N ALA A 47 -69.41 -37.61 25.65
CA ALA A 47 -69.31 -36.67 26.76
C ALA A 47 -68.65 -37.35 27.98
N ARG A 48 -67.42 -36.93 28.31
CA ARG A 48 -66.80 -37.18 29.62
C ARG A 48 -67.03 -35.93 30.48
N PRO A 49 -67.80 -36.03 31.57
CA PRO A 49 -67.84 -35.00 32.58
C PRO A 49 -66.64 -35.16 33.53
N GLY A 50 -65.89 -34.08 33.72
CA GLY A 50 -65.09 -33.91 34.94
C GLY A 50 -63.61 -33.61 34.73
N PHE A 51 -63.18 -32.58 35.46
CA PHE A 51 -61.81 -32.36 35.94
C PHE A 51 -60.76 -31.76 34.98
N PHE A 52 -61.00 -30.52 34.53
CA PHE A 52 -59.92 -29.52 34.48
C PHE A 52 -60.45 -28.19 35.04
N GLN A 53 -60.16 -27.92 36.32
CA GLN A 53 -60.18 -26.55 36.85
C GLN A 53 -59.09 -25.76 36.13
N SER A 54 -59.49 -24.93 35.17
CA SER A 54 -58.62 -23.92 34.58
C SER A 54 -58.19 -22.95 35.68
N ARG A 55 -56.95 -23.11 36.18
CA ARG A 55 -56.31 -22.09 37.03
C ARG A 55 -56.43 -20.74 36.30
N PRO A 56 -56.91 -19.68 36.98
CA PRO A 56 -56.99 -18.37 36.35
C PRO A 56 -55.59 -17.98 35.85
N PRO A 57 -55.46 -17.51 34.59
CA PRO A 57 -54.16 -17.14 34.05
C PRO A 57 -53.53 -16.11 34.98
N ARG A 58 -52.36 -16.44 35.56
CA ARG A 58 -51.55 -15.47 36.30
C ARG A 58 -51.38 -14.26 35.39
N LYS A 59 -52.02 -13.14 35.75
CA LYS A 59 -51.86 -11.84 35.08
C LYS A 59 -50.39 -11.46 35.16
N ARG A 60 -49.58 -11.86 34.17
CA ARG A 60 -48.25 -11.29 33.96
C ARG A 60 -48.47 -9.79 33.82
N ARG A 61 -47.96 -9.01 34.77
CA ARG A 61 -47.96 -7.55 34.72
C ARG A 61 -47.21 -7.16 33.44
N ARG A 62 -47.95 -6.91 32.36
CA ARG A 62 -47.36 -6.41 31.11
C ARG A 62 -46.83 -5.00 31.41
N PRO A 63 -45.56 -4.71 31.09
CA PRO A 63 -45.02 -3.36 31.29
C PRO A 63 -45.89 -2.35 30.55
N ASN A 64 -46.11 -1.19 31.16
CA ASN A 64 -46.94 -0.16 30.57
C ASN A 64 -46.28 0.35 29.26
N PRO A 65 -46.87 0.11 28.08
CA PRO A 65 -46.26 0.47 26.80
C PRO A 65 -46.00 1.98 26.67
N ARG A 66 -46.73 2.80 27.43
CA ARG A 66 -46.55 4.26 27.51
C ARG A 66 -45.15 4.67 27.97
N ILE A 67 -44.57 3.93 28.91
CA ILE A 67 -43.28 4.25 29.52
C ILE A 67 -42.17 3.40 28.89
N PHE A 68 -42.48 2.13 28.61
CA PHE A 68 -41.49 1.19 28.11
C PHE A 68 -40.99 1.53 26.69
N ILE A 69 -41.89 1.85 25.76
CA ILE A 69 -41.53 2.12 24.35
C ILE A 69 -40.61 3.35 24.22
N PRO A 70 -40.90 4.53 24.81
CA PRO A 70 -40.01 5.69 24.67
C PRO A 70 -38.65 5.45 25.33
N ILE A 71 -38.60 4.78 26.48
CA ILE A 71 -37.32 4.41 27.12
C ILE A 71 -36.51 3.49 26.21
N LEU A 72 -37.15 2.48 25.61
CA LEU A 72 -36.49 1.54 24.69
C LEU A 72 -35.92 2.26 23.45
N VAL A 73 -36.69 3.17 22.83
CA VAL A 73 -36.24 3.94 21.67
C VAL A 73 -35.09 4.87 22.03
N ILE A 74 -35.23 5.65 23.11
CA ILE A 74 -34.19 6.61 23.52
C ILE A 74 -32.91 5.85 23.89
N PHE A 75 -33.00 4.85 24.76
CA PHE A 75 -31.82 4.08 25.18
C PHE A 75 -31.17 3.36 23.99
N GLY A 76 -31.96 2.65 23.18
CA GLY A 76 -31.43 1.92 22.03
C GLY A 76 -30.75 2.82 20.99
N GLN A 77 -31.40 3.93 20.59
CA GLN A 77 -30.82 4.85 19.60
C GLN A 77 -29.62 5.62 20.15
N VAL A 78 -29.64 6.02 21.43
CA VAL A 78 -28.48 6.66 22.07
C VAL A 78 -27.31 5.68 22.17
N SER A 79 -27.54 4.41 22.55
CA SER A 79 -26.48 3.40 22.58
C SER A 79 -25.85 3.16 21.21
N MET A 80 -26.66 3.08 20.14
CA MET A 80 -26.16 2.95 18.77
C MET A 80 -25.38 4.18 18.31
N LEU A 81 -25.89 5.38 18.59
CA LEU A 81 -25.22 6.64 18.24
C LEU A 81 -23.89 6.75 18.97
N MET A 82 -23.87 6.49 20.28
CA MET A 82 -22.65 6.47 21.08
C MET A 82 -21.64 5.44 20.55
N PHE A 83 -22.08 4.22 20.25
CA PHE A 83 -21.22 3.19 19.67
C PHE A 83 -20.60 3.64 18.34
N GLY A 84 -21.42 4.13 17.40
CA GLY A 84 -20.96 4.55 16.09
C GLY A 84 -19.98 5.72 16.15
N TRP A 85 -20.29 6.75 16.93
CA TRP A 85 -19.43 7.93 17.08
C TRP A 85 -18.16 7.66 17.88
N ILE A 86 -18.21 6.83 18.93
CA ILE A 86 -17.00 6.40 19.66
C ILE A 86 -16.08 5.62 18.73
N PHE A 87 -16.62 4.63 18.01
CA PHE A 87 -15.83 3.83 17.07
C PHE A 87 -15.22 4.70 15.97
N PHE A 88 -16.00 5.62 15.41
CA PHE A 88 -15.54 6.59 14.44
C PHE A 88 -14.40 7.46 14.99
N PHE A 89 -14.56 8.06 16.16
CA PHE A 89 -13.52 8.91 16.75
C PHE A 89 -12.22 8.12 17.01
N ILE A 90 -12.33 6.89 17.52
CA ILE A 90 -11.19 5.99 17.77
C ILE A 90 -10.42 5.68 16.49
N THR A 91 -11.13 5.48 15.37
CA THR A 91 -10.55 5.09 14.06
C THR A 91 -10.19 6.27 13.18
N PHE A 92 -10.71 7.46 13.50
CA PHE A 92 -10.36 8.73 12.87
C PHE A 92 -9.07 9.32 13.45
N SER A 93 -8.87 9.23 14.77
CA SER A 93 -7.69 9.83 15.42
C SER A 93 -6.38 9.10 15.11
N LYS A 94 -6.41 7.76 15.07
CA LYS A 94 -5.21 6.93 14.81
C LYS A 94 -5.60 5.66 14.07
N PRO A 95 -4.83 5.22 13.07
CA PRO A 95 -5.00 3.91 12.44
C PRO A 95 -5.01 2.80 13.50
N ARG A 96 -5.98 1.87 13.39
CA ARG A 96 -6.13 0.73 14.31
C ARG A 96 -5.88 -0.58 13.55
N PRO A 97 -4.65 -1.12 13.55
CA PRO A 97 -4.35 -2.34 12.83
C PRO A 97 -5.00 -3.53 13.50
N LEU A 98 -5.41 -4.50 12.68
CA LEU A 98 -5.79 -5.82 13.18
C LEU A 98 -4.54 -6.54 13.73
N PRO A 99 -4.71 -7.43 14.72
CA PRO A 99 -3.67 -8.37 15.10
C PRO A 99 -3.15 -9.13 13.86
N PRO A 100 -1.84 -9.43 13.74
CA PRO A 100 -1.25 -10.01 12.52
C PRO A 100 -1.98 -11.24 11.98
N ARG A 101 -2.43 -12.15 12.86
CA ARG A 101 -3.19 -13.34 12.46
C ARG A 101 -4.53 -13.00 11.80
N LEU A 102 -5.22 -11.99 12.31
CA LEU A 102 -6.51 -11.53 11.76
C LEU A 102 -6.31 -10.71 10.49
N ALA A 103 -5.23 -9.94 10.38
CA ALA A 103 -4.88 -9.24 9.15
C ALA A 103 -4.60 -10.23 8.01
N VAL A 104 -3.83 -11.28 8.27
CA VAL A 104 -3.58 -12.36 7.29
C VAL A 104 -4.88 -13.08 6.93
N LEU A 105 -5.69 -13.48 7.93
CA LEU A 105 -6.99 -14.11 7.68
C LEU A 105 -7.92 -13.22 6.83
N ALA A 106 -7.96 -11.92 7.12
CA ALA A 106 -8.79 -10.96 6.39
C ALA A 106 -8.30 -10.72 4.96
N ARG A 107 -6.99 -10.80 4.72
CA ARG A 107 -6.42 -10.76 3.37
C ARG A 107 -6.81 -12.02 2.59
N ASP A 108 -6.58 -13.18 3.17
CA ASP A 108 -6.78 -14.47 2.50
C ASP A 108 -8.27 -14.80 2.28
N HIS A 109 -9.15 -14.29 3.15
CA HIS A 109 -10.60 -14.53 3.11
C HIS A 109 -11.42 -13.23 3.16
N SER A 110 -11.08 -12.26 2.31
CA SER A 110 -11.71 -10.93 2.30
C SER A 110 -13.23 -10.97 2.15
N GLN A 111 -13.75 -11.86 1.31
CA GLN A 111 -15.20 -12.04 1.11
C GLN A 111 -15.93 -12.49 2.38
N ALA A 112 -15.33 -13.42 3.15
CA ALA A 112 -15.92 -13.91 4.38
C ALA A 112 -15.97 -12.81 5.46
N VAL A 113 -14.90 -12.02 5.57
CA VAL A 113 -14.85 -10.88 6.51
C VAL A 113 -15.90 -9.83 6.15
N ILE A 114 -16.02 -9.47 4.87
CA ILE A 114 -17.03 -8.52 4.40
C ILE A 114 -18.45 -9.06 4.67
N MET A 115 -18.69 -10.35 4.44
CA MET A 115 -19.98 -10.99 4.73
C MET A 115 -20.34 -10.90 6.22
N VAL A 116 -19.40 -11.23 7.11
CA VAL A 116 -19.59 -11.15 8.57
C VAL A 116 -19.91 -9.71 8.99
N VAL A 117 -19.12 -8.74 8.54
CA VAL A 117 -19.35 -7.32 8.81
C VAL A 117 -20.71 -6.88 8.29
N THR A 118 -21.08 -7.30 7.08
CA THR A 118 -22.38 -6.95 6.47
C THR A 118 -23.55 -7.52 7.27
N ILE A 119 -23.44 -8.73 7.82
CA ILE A 119 -24.46 -9.32 8.70
C ILE A 119 -24.62 -8.46 9.97
N PHE A 120 -23.53 -8.10 10.64
CA PHE A 120 -23.59 -7.22 11.82
C PHE A 120 -24.18 -5.85 11.49
N SER A 121 -23.76 -5.24 10.39
CA SER A 121 -24.30 -3.97 9.90
C SER A 121 -25.78 -4.04 9.59
N THR A 122 -26.25 -5.15 9.01
CA THR A 122 -27.66 -5.40 8.73
C THR A 122 -28.46 -5.55 10.03
N ILE A 123 -27.93 -6.27 11.02
CA ILE A 123 -28.58 -6.41 12.34
C ILE A 123 -28.73 -5.05 13.01
N LEU A 124 -27.66 -4.22 13.03
CA LEU A 124 -27.71 -2.87 13.59
C LEU A 124 -28.74 -1.99 12.86
N SER A 125 -28.73 -2.03 11.53
CA SER A 125 -29.68 -1.31 10.66
C SER A 125 -31.14 -1.74 10.92
N VAL A 126 -31.41 -3.04 11.01
CA VAL A 126 -32.75 -3.59 11.29
C VAL A 126 -33.22 -3.19 12.69
N VAL A 127 -32.37 -3.28 13.70
CA VAL A 127 -32.73 -2.88 15.08
C VAL A 127 -33.00 -1.36 15.14
N SER A 128 -32.16 -0.52 14.52
CA SER A 128 -32.41 0.93 14.48
C SER A 128 -33.69 1.26 13.71
N SER A 129 -33.95 0.60 12.57
CA SER A 129 -35.17 0.76 11.76
C SER A 129 -36.43 0.33 12.52
N PHE A 130 -36.32 -0.74 13.31
CA PHE A 130 -37.40 -1.18 14.20
C PHE A 130 -37.70 -0.13 15.27
N LEU A 131 -36.67 0.42 15.92
CA LEU A 131 -36.82 1.49 16.92
C LEU A 131 -37.40 2.77 16.31
N TYR A 132 -36.96 3.15 15.11
CA TYR A 132 -37.51 4.26 14.33
C TYR A 132 -39.00 4.06 14.03
N THR A 133 -39.39 2.88 13.55
CA THR A 133 -40.79 2.53 13.28
C THR A 133 -41.62 2.59 14.56
N ARG A 134 -41.08 2.10 15.69
CA ARG A 134 -41.73 2.18 17.00
C ARG A 134 -41.84 3.62 17.50
N ALA A 135 -40.87 4.47 17.23
CA ALA A 135 -40.92 5.90 17.54
C ALA A 135 -42.10 6.59 16.83
N ILE A 136 -42.26 6.34 15.53
CA ILE A 136 -43.38 6.90 14.73
C ILE A 136 -44.71 6.36 15.22
N ARG A 137 -44.85 5.05 15.44
CA ARG A 137 -46.09 4.46 15.94
C ARG A 137 -46.47 4.99 17.32
N TYR A 138 -45.49 5.16 18.21
CA TYR A 138 -45.68 5.79 19.51
C TYR A 138 -46.18 7.23 19.35
N ALA A 139 -45.53 8.02 18.50
CA ALA A 139 -45.95 9.40 18.23
C ALA A 139 -47.38 9.45 17.68
N LEU A 140 -47.70 8.61 16.70
CA LEU A 140 -49.01 8.56 16.06
C LEU A 140 -50.13 8.16 17.03
N ALA A 141 -49.91 7.11 17.85
CA ALA A 141 -50.87 6.69 18.87
C ALA A 141 -51.22 7.84 19.84
N ARG A 142 -50.21 8.65 20.20
CA ARG A 142 -50.39 9.79 21.10
C ARG A 142 -50.95 11.00 20.38
N ILE A 143 -50.57 11.27 19.13
CA ILE A 143 -51.09 12.39 18.33
C ILE A 143 -52.58 12.21 18.08
N LEU A 144 -53.03 10.96 17.83
CA LEU A 144 -54.44 10.60 17.70
C LEU A 144 -55.30 10.90 18.95
N ALA A 145 -54.73 11.18 20.12
CA ALA A 145 -55.50 11.68 21.25
C ALA A 145 -56.02 13.13 21.05
N GLY A 146 -55.57 13.83 20.01
CA GLY A 146 -56.13 15.11 19.52
C GLY A 146 -56.74 14.95 18.13
N PRO A 147 -57.41 15.99 17.59
CA PRO A 147 -57.90 15.97 16.21
C PRO A 147 -56.73 16.00 15.22
N VAL A 148 -56.70 15.05 14.29
CA VAL A 148 -55.64 14.88 13.28
C VAL A 148 -56.29 14.53 11.95
N THR A 149 -55.78 15.06 10.84
CA THR A 149 -56.29 14.71 9.50
C THR A 149 -55.95 13.26 9.15
N LEU A 150 -56.86 12.58 8.47
CA LEU A 150 -56.65 11.22 7.98
C LEU A 150 -55.42 11.14 7.04
N TYR A 151 -55.16 12.22 6.28
CA TYR A 151 -53.96 12.37 5.47
C TYR A 151 -52.66 12.29 6.30
N THR A 152 -52.60 12.99 7.44
CA THR A 152 -51.42 12.98 8.32
C THR A 152 -51.17 11.59 8.92
N VAL A 153 -52.25 10.91 9.34
CA VAL A 153 -52.19 9.55 9.89
C VAL A 153 -51.68 8.57 8.83
N THR A 154 -52.25 8.65 7.62
CA THR A 154 -51.86 7.78 6.49
C THR A 154 -50.42 8.06 6.05
N SER A 155 -50.02 9.32 5.97
CA SER A 155 -48.66 9.73 5.60
C SER A 155 -47.63 9.28 6.65
N ALA A 156 -47.93 9.43 7.94
CA ALA A 156 -47.06 8.95 9.02
C ALA A 156 -46.90 7.42 9.00
N ILE A 157 -47.98 6.67 8.72
CA ILE A 157 -47.92 5.21 8.54
C ILE A 157 -47.05 4.86 7.32
N LYS A 158 -47.24 5.56 6.20
CA LYS A 158 -46.44 5.37 4.98
C LYS A 158 -44.94 5.63 5.21
N VAL A 159 -44.59 6.71 5.92
CA VAL A 159 -43.21 7.01 6.32
C VAL A 159 -42.65 5.92 7.25
N SER A 160 -43.43 5.43 8.21
CA SER A 160 -43.01 4.36 9.13
C SER A 160 -42.75 3.01 8.43
N THR A 161 -43.39 2.80 7.30
CA THR A 161 -43.25 1.58 6.47
C THR A 161 -42.28 1.78 5.31
N GLN A 162 -41.58 2.94 5.26
CA GLN A 162 -40.62 3.30 4.21
C GLN A 162 -41.24 3.34 2.81
N SER A 163 -42.56 3.50 2.70
CA SER A 163 -43.24 3.62 1.42
C SER A 163 -43.16 5.06 0.89
N PRO A 164 -42.83 5.26 -0.40
CA PRO A 164 -42.77 6.59 -0.97
C PRO A 164 -44.16 7.22 -1.03
N ILE A 165 -44.22 8.52 -0.76
CA ILE A 165 -45.43 9.34 -0.89
C ILE A 165 -45.16 10.29 -2.06
N PHE A 166 -45.92 10.15 -3.15
CA PHE A 166 -45.84 11.09 -4.28
C PHE A 166 -47.07 11.98 -4.25
N ASN A 167 -46.93 13.18 -3.69
CA ASN A 167 -48.00 14.17 -3.68
C ASN A 167 -47.42 15.58 -3.90
N VAL A 168 -47.74 16.17 -5.05
CA VAL A 168 -47.27 17.50 -5.45
C VAL A 168 -47.87 18.59 -4.57
N ALA A 169 -49.10 18.40 -4.06
CA ALA A 169 -49.73 19.36 -3.16
C ALA A 169 -49.08 19.39 -1.76
N HIS A 170 -48.33 18.34 -1.39
CA HIS A 170 -47.70 18.18 -0.07
C HIS A 170 -46.25 17.75 -0.22
N LEU A 171 -45.44 18.62 -0.86
CA LEU A 171 -44.02 18.39 -1.10
C LEU A 171 -43.25 18.08 0.19
N GLU A 172 -43.65 18.67 1.31
CA GLU A 172 -43.03 18.44 2.63
C GLU A 172 -43.04 16.96 3.03
N TRP A 173 -44.20 16.30 2.89
CA TRP A 173 -44.36 14.87 3.21
C TRP A 173 -43.66 13.97 2.19
N THR A 174 -43.67 14.37 0.92
CA THR A 174 -42.96 13.68 -0.16
C THR A 174 -41.44 13.68 0.10
N ILE A 175 -40.86 14.86 0.36
CA ILE A 175 -39.43 15.02 0.67
C ILE A 175 -39.07 14.27 1.96
N ALA A 176 -39.86 14.42 3.02
CA ALA A 176 -39.61 13.74 4.29
C ALA A 176 -39.65 12.21 4.13
N ALA A 177 -40.60 11.67 3.37
CA ALA A 177 -40.70 10.24 3.10
C ALA A 177 -39.50 9.73 2.30
N VAL A 178 -39.09 10.46 1.24
CA VAL A 178 -37.92 10.10 0.43
C VAL A 178 -36.64 10.15 1.26
N VAL A 179 -36.39 11.23 2.01
CA VAL A 179 -35.20 11.36 2.85
C VAL A 179 -35.16 10.28 3.93
N CYS A 180 -36.29 9.98 4.59
CA CYS A 180 -36.34 8.91 5.59
C CYS A 180 -36.13 7.53 4.96
N ALA A 181 -36.73 7.26 3.80
CA ALA A 181 -36.54 5.99 3.09
C ALA A 181 -35.08 5.80 2.66
N LEU A 182 -34.44 6.85 2.13
CA LEU A 182 -33.02 6.83 1.76
C LEU A 182 -32.12 6.67 2.99
N ALA A 183 -32.38 7.42 4.06
CA ALA A 183 -31.58 7.33 5.27
C ALA A 183 -31.70 5.94 5.91
N VAL A 184 -32.91 5.37 5.96
CA VAL A 184 -33.11 4.01 6.50
C VAL A 184 -32.46 2.95 5.62
N SER A 185 -32.61 3.04 4.29
CA SER A 185 -31.97 2.12 3.35
C SER A 185 -30.44 2.23 3.37
N GLY A 186 -29.92 3.43 3.57
CA GLY A 186 -28.48 3.73 3.64
C GLY A 186 -27.81 3.34 4.95
N GLN A 187 -28.55 2.98 6.00
CA GLN A 187 -27.94 2.61 7.29
C GLN A 187 -27.01 1.40 7.19
N THR A 188 -27.39 0.38 6.44
CA THR A 188 -26.56 -0.83 6.28
C THR A 188 -25.23 -0.49 5.62
N ALA A 189 -25.26 0.37 4.59
CA ALA A 189 -24.05 0.85 3.94
C ALA A 189 -23.21 1.71 4.90
N GLY A 190 -23.83 2.61 5.68
CA GLY A 190 -23.12 3.41 6.68
C GLY A 190 -22.42 2.56 7.74
N TRP A 191 -23.11 1.57 8.31
CA TRP A 191 -22.51 0.64 9.28
C TRP A 191 -21.44 -0.25 8.66
N MET A 192 -21.65 -0.74 7.44
CA MET A 192 -20.66 -1.55 6.71
C MET A 192 -19.39 -0.73 6.49
N THR A 193 -19.48 0.48 5.93
CA THR A 193 -18.31 1.32 5.66
C THR A 193 -17.59 1.74 6.95
N LEU A 194 -18.31 1.88 8.06
CA LEU A 194 -17.70 2.15 9.36
C LEU A 194 -16.92 0.95 9.89
N LEU A 195 -17.53 -0.25 9.85
CA LEU A 195 -17.03 -1.45 10.52
C LEU A 195 -16.13 -2.32 9.63
N ALA A 196 -16.14 -2.14 8.31
CA ALA A 196 -15.34 -2.92 7.39
C ALA A 196 -13.86 -2.55 7.56
N PRO A 197 -12.99 -3.52 7.88
CA PRO A 197 -11.57 -3.26 7.89
C PRO A 197 -11.10 -3.07 6.44
N LYS A 198 -10.14 -2.17 6.25
CA LYS A 198 -9.57 -1.83 4.94
C LYS A 198 -8.05 -1.92 4.97
N VAL A 199 -7.43 -2.00 3.80
CA VAL A 199 -5.98 -1.89 3.67
C VAL A 199 -5.59 -0.46 4.04
N MET A 200 -4.55 -0.33 4.85
CA MET A 200 -3.99 0.94 5.28
C MET A 200 -2.48 0.85 5.40
N ASP A 201 -1.82 1.97 5.13
CA ASP A 201 -0.38 2.11 5.28
C ASP A 201 -0.06 2.57 6.71
N MET A 202 0.96 1.95 7.29
CA MET A 202 1.51 2.30 8.59
C MET A 202 2.93 2.82 8.39
N GLU A 203 3.23 3.96 9.02
CA GLU A 203 4.55 4.56 8.99
C GLU A 203 5.20 4.46 10.37
N ALA A 204 6.48 4.08 10.41
CA ALA A 204 7.30 4.06 11.61
C ALA A 204 8.66 4.72 11.32
N PRO A 205 9.18 5.57 12.23
CA PRO A 205 10.49 6.15 12.05
C PRO A 205 11.58 5.08 12.11
N MET A 206 12.57 5.21 11.23
CA MET A 206 13.79 4.41 11.23
C MET A 206 14.97 5.29 11.55
N SER A 207 15.87 4.78 12.39
CA SER A 207 17.15 5.40 12.68
C SER A 207 18.26 4.37 12.58
N GLY A 208 19.45 4.83 12.19
CA GLY A 208 20.61 3.98 12.02
C GLY A 208 21.89 4.78 11.92
N PHE A 209 22.94 4.08 11.54
CA PHE A 209 24.21 4.72 11.22
C PHE A 209 24.88 3.97 10.08
N GLU A 210 25.72 4.67 9.34
CA GLU A 210 26.56 4.08 8.32
C GLU A 210 28.00 4.60 8.45
N LEU A 211 28.89 4.01 7.65
CA LEU A 211 30.28 4.43 7.56
C LEU A 211 30.37 5.81 6.92
N ASN A 212 30.89 6.78 7.66
CA ASN A 212 31.15 8.12 7.15
C ASN A 212 32.48 8.13 6.39
N VAL A 213 32.40 8.02 5.07
CA VAL A 213 33.59 8.02 4.22
C VAL A 213 34.33 9.36 4.34
N VAL A 214 33.63 10.47 4.53
CA VAL A 214 34.25 11.81 4.61
C VAL A 214 35.01 12.04 5.93
N SER A 215 34.79 11.21 6.96
CA SER A 215 35.40 11.43 8.27
C SER A 215 36.94 11.44 8.22
N PRO A 216 37.63 12.39 8.89
CA PRO A 216 39.09 12.46 8.89
C PRO A 216 39.76 11.19 9.42
N ASP A 217 39.11 10.49 10.35
CA ASP A 217 39.62 9.23 10.88
C ASP A 217 39.54 8.10 9.85
N PHE A 218 38.46 8.04 9.05
CA PHE A 218 38.37 7.07 7.96
C PHE A 218 39.40 7.34 6.86
N GLN A 219 39.67 8.61 6.56
CA GLN A 219 40.72 9.00 5.62
C GLN A 219 42.10 8.49 6.06
N LYS A 220 42.46 8.68 7.34
CA LYS A 220 43.70 8.15 7.90
C LYS A 220 43.74 6.62 7.86
N LEU A 221 42.61 5.97 8.14
CA LEU A 221 42.50 4.51 8.09
C LEU A 221 42.74 3.97 6.68
N MET A 222 42.19 4.63 5.66
CA MET A 222 42.40 4.25 4.26
C MET A 222 43.87 4.35 3.84
N THR A 223 44.59 5.38 4.30
CA THR A 223 46.03 5.49 4.05
C THR A 223 46.81 4.34 4.70
N ILE A 224 46.43 3.92 5.91
CA ILE A 224 47.03 2.77 6.60
C ILE A 224 46.71 1.47 5.88
N ASN A 225 45.47 1.32 5.42
CA ASN A 225 44.97 0.12 4.77
C ASN A 225 45.26 0.07 3.26
N ARG A 226 46.06 1.00 2.70
CA ARG A 226 46.32 1.10 1.26
C ARG A 226 46.85 -0.20 0.66
N ASP A 227 47.68 -0.91 1.40
CA ASP A 227 48.28 -2.19 0.97
C ASP A 227 47.38 -3.40 1.22
N VAL A 228 46.31 -3.24 2.00
CA VAL A 228 45.37 -4.31 2.38
C VAL A 228 44.11 -4.28 1.51
N VAL A 229 43.53 -3.09 1.35
CA VAL A 229 42.32 -2.86 0.55
C VAL A 229 42.75 -2.44 -0.86
N THR A 230 43.31 -3.40 -1.60
CA THR A 230 43.74 -3.21 -2.98
C THR A 230 42.64 -3.61 -3.96
N PRO A 231 42.71 -3.15 -5.23
CA PRO A 231 41.80 -3.62 -6.27
C PRO A 231 41.75 -5.15 -6.43
N ASP A 232 42.84 -5.85 -6.11
CA ASP A 232 42.91 -7.31 -6.21
C ASP A 232 41.99 -8.03 -5.23
N LEU A 233 41.68 -7.41 -4.08
CA LEU A 233 40.68 -7.92 -3.14
C LEU A 233 39.29 -8.06 -3.79
N PHE A 234 39.01 -7.24 -4.82
CA PHE A 234 37.74 -7.17 -5.50
C PHE A 234 37.73 -7.91 -6.85
N THR A 235 38.78 -8.68 -7.18
CA THR A 235 38.90 -9.37 -8.48
C THR A 235 37.67 -10.22 -8.81
N ASN A 236 37.10 -10.91 -7.82
CA ASN A 236 35.91 -11.76 -8.01
C ASN A 236 34.64 -10.98 -8.35
N VAL A 237 34.60 -9.67 -8.09
CA VAL A 237 33.45 -8.79 -8.35
C VAL A 237 33.74 -7.77 -9.46
N ILE A 238 34.93 -7.81 -10.09
CA ILE A 238 35.26 -6.93 -11.23
C ILE A 238 34.26 -7.05 -12.39
N PRO A 239 33.78 -8.24 -12.80
CA PRO A 239 32.75 -8.33 -13.84
C PRO A 239 31.47 -7.57 -13.47
N LEU A 240 31.15 -7.48 -12.18
CA LEU A 240 30.00 -6.73 -11.68
C LEU A 240 30.27 -5.21 -11.67
N VAL A 241 31.52 -4.80 -11.48
CA VAL A 241 31.97 -3.41 -11.67
C VAL A 241 31.81 -2.98 -13.13
N GLU A 242 32.17 -3.83 -14.09
CA GLU A 242 31.94 -3.54 -15.51
C GLU A 242 30.45 -3.46 -15.84
N ALA A 243 29.66 -4.40 -15.32
CA ALA A 243 28.21 -4.41 -15.48
C ALA A 243 27.53 -3.17 -14.86
N SER A 244 28.10 -2.58 -13.80
CA SER A 244 27.55 -1.33 -13.23
C SER A 244 27.75 -0.15 -14.19
N GLY A 245 28.89 -0.09 -14.89
CA GLY A 245 29.14 0.87 -15.96
C GLY A 245 28.13 0.74 -17.10
N SER A 246 27.90 -0.48 -17.60
CA SER A 246 26.91 -0.71 -18.66
C SER A 246 25.48 -0.39 -18.22
N THR A 247 25.16 -0.64 -16.96
CA THR A 247 23.85 -0.30 -16.35
C THR A 247 23.63 1.21 -16.32
N ALA A 248 24.64 1.98 -15.92
CA ALA A 248 24.57 3.45 -15.92
C ALA A 248 24.38 4.03 -17.32
N VAL A 249 25.10 3.51 -18.32
CA VAL A 249 24.92 3.90 -19.74
C VAL A 249 23.51 3.59 -20.23
N SER A 250 23.05 2.35 -20.01
CA SER A 250 21.71 1.91 -20.41
C SER A 250 20.64 2.84 -19.87
N THR A 251 20.74 3.18 -18.59
CA THR A 251 19.81 4.08 -17.91
C THR A 251 19.79 5.47 -18.53
N HIS A 252 20.97 6.04 -18.82
CA HIS A 252 21.08 7.36 -19.42
C HIS A 252 20.33 7.43 -20.76
N PHE A 253 20.39 6.36 -21.54
CA PHE A 253 19.67 6.22 -22.81
C PHE A 253 18.25 5.64 -22.66
N SER A 254 17.70 5.64 -21.45
CA SER A 254 16.35 5.13 -21.15
C SER A 254 16.13 3.66 -21.56
N LEU A 255 17.20 2.87 -21.61
CA LEU A 255 17.17 1.43 -21.82
C LEU A 255 16.96 0.71 -20.47
N PRO A 256 16.16 -0.37 -20.42
CA PRO A 256 15.96 -1.13 -19.19
C PRO A 256 17.29 -1.66 -18.64
N SER A 257 17.58 -1.35 -17.39
CA SER A 257 18.82 -1.76 -16.73
C SER A 257 18.55 -2.07 -15.26
N ILE A 258 19.11 -3.19 -14.78
CA ILE A 258 19.04 -3.60 -13.38
C ILE A 258 20.40 -4.21 -13.03
N LEU A 259 21.05 -3.67 -12.01
CA LEU A 259 22.25 -4.25 -11.43
C LEU A 259 21.87 -5.04 -10.18
N ASN A 260 22.22 -6.33 -10.14
CA ASN A 260 21.95 -7.18 -8.98
C ASN A 260 23.22 -7.37 -8.14
N PHE A 261 23.16 -7.01 -6.86
CA PHE A 261 24.26 -7.15 -5.92
C PHE A 261 23.78 -7.34 -4.49
N ASN A 262 24.37 -8.29 -3.75
CA ASN A 262 23.99 -8.63 -2.36
C ASN A 262 22.47 -8.77 -2.15
N GLN A 263 21.78 -9.48 -3.05
CA GLN A 263 20.32 -9.71 -3.00
C GLN A 263 19.46 -8.46 -3.25
N LEU A 264 20.07 -7.35 -3.67
CA LEU A 264 19.36 -6.15 -4.10
C LEU A 264 19.49 -5.92 -5.60
N SER A 265 18.48 -5.27 -6.14
CA SER A 265 18.33 -4.82 -7.51
C SER A 265 18.36 -3.30 -7.53
N TYR A 266 19.43 -2.73 -8.07
CA TYR A 266 19.61 -1.30 -8.21
C TYR A 266 19.04 -0.85 -9.55
N ILE A 267 18.12 0.10 -9.49
CA ILE A 267 17.61 0.80 -10.67
C ILE A 267 18.55 1.98 -10.92
N ASN A 268 18.97 2.18 -12.17
CA ASN A 268 19.88 3.23 -12.62
C ASN A 268 21.35 2.98 -12.31
N SER A 269 21.72 3.11 -11.05
CA SER A 269 23.08 2.95 -10.54
C SER A 269 23.03 2.76 -9.02
N THR A 270 24.15 2.37 -8.41
CA THR A 270 24.20 2.21 -6.95
C THR A 270 24.33 3.53 -6.20
N ASN A 271 24.60 4.65 -6.88
CA ASN A 271 24.83 5.97 -6.27
C ASN A 271 25.89 5.92 -5.15
N GLY A 272 26.80 4.94 -5.18
CA GLY A 272 27.82 4.71 -4.17
C GLY A 272 27.33 4.53 -2.73
N ILE A 273 26.07 4.12 -2.55
CA ILE A 273 25.52 3.87 -1.22
C ILE A 273 25.96 2.50 -0.70
N LEU A 274 25.93 2.36 0.63
CA LEU A 274 25.77 1.07 1.27
C LEU A 274 24.28 0.92 1.62
N PRO A 275 23.58 -0.12 1.15
CA PRO A 275 22.17 -0.25 1.45
C PRO A 275 21.88 -0.28 2.95
N ALA A 276 20.79 0.39 3.34
CA ALA A 276 20.27 0.31 4.69
C ALA A 276 19.59 -1.05 4.89
N ASN A 277 20.00 -1.78 5.94
CA ASN A 277 19.45 -3.08 6.30
C ASN A 277 19.05 -3.09 7.79
N PHE A 278 17.83 -3.56 8.07
CA PHE A 278 17.32 -3.76 9.42
C PHE A 278 17.40 -5.23 9.87
N GLN A 279 17.89 -6.10 9.00
CA GLN A 279 18.19 -7.51 9.27
C GLN A 279 19.60 -7.83 8.73
N GLU A 280 20.21 -8.86 9.31
CA GLU A 280 21.49 -9.39 8.85
C GLU A 280 21.32 -10.07 7.49
N TRP A 281 22.30 -9.90 6.61
CA TRP A 281 22.33 -10.46 5.27
C TRP A 281 23.76 -10.85 4.88
N PHE A 282 23.93 -11.64 3.82
CA PHE A 282 25.23 -12.18 3.44
C PHE A 282 25.80 -11.52 2.19
N SER A 283 27.11 -11.26 2.19
CA SER A 283 27.84 -10.71 1.06
C SER A 283 29.10 -11.53 0.77
N THR A 284 29.35 -11.83 -0.50
CA THR A 284 30.44 -12.71 -0.96
C THR A 284 31.71 -11.97 -1.36
N ILE A 285 31.82 -10.67 -1.07
CA ILE A 285 32.96 -9.85 -1.52
C ILE A 285 34.29 -10.36 -0.94
N MET A 286 34.41 -10.49 0.38
CA MET A 286 35.67 -10.88 1.03
C MET A 286 35.84 -12.39 1.20
N SER A 287 34.78 -13.17 1.02
CA SER A 287 34.83 -14.63 1.15
C SER A 287 33.84 -15.29 0.18
N GLN A 288 34.28 -16.36 -0.49
CA GLN A 288 33.43 -17.20 -1.32
C GLN A 288 32.28 -17.86 -0.52
N SER A 289 32.47 -18.11 0.78
CA SER A 289 31.43 -18.63 1.67
C SER A 289 30.42 -17.56 2.09
N GLY A 290 30.68 -16.29 1.79
CA GLY A 290 29.95 -15.14 2.30
C GLY A 290 30.35 -14.77 3.73
N ASN A 291 30.39 -13.47 4.01
CA ASN A 291 30.41 -12.91 5.34
C ASN A 291 29.06 -12.24 5.61
N ALA A 292 28.58 -12.35 6.85
CA ALA A 292 27.40 -11.60 7.26
C ALA A 292 27.71 -10.10 7.31
N MET A 293 26.75 -9.26 6.93
CA MET A 293 26.77 -7.85 7.26
C MET A 293 25.68 -7.57 8.30
N PRO A 294 26.03 -6.95 9.43
CA PRO A 294 25.07 -6.68 10.50
C PRO A 294 24.02 -5.65 10.06
N ALA A 295 22.87 -5.65 10.74
CA ALA A 295 21.87 -4.59 10.57
C ALA A 295 22.47 -3.23 10.97
N ASN A 296 22.39 -2.24 10.07
CA ASN A 296 22.86 -0.88 10.28
C ASN A 296 21.74 0.10 10.69
N THR A 297 20.48 -0.35 10.57
CA THR A 297 19.30 0.43 10.92
C THR A 297 18.37 -0.34 11.85
N ARG A 298 17.56 0.39 12.60
CA ARG A 298 16.51 -0.14 13.47
C ARG A 298 15.21 0.62 13.25
N ILE A 299 14.10 -0.09 13.36
CA ILE A 299 12.76 0.49 13.36
C ILE A 299 12.46 0.85 14.81
N GLU A 300 12.23 2.13 15.11
CA GLU A 300 12.05 2.59 16.50
C GLU A 300 10.74 2.09 17.11
N GLN A 301 9.75 1.83 16.24
CA GLN A 301 8.46 1.27 16.63
C GLN A 301 8.23 -0.05 15.90
N THR A 302 8.50 -1.17 16.58
CA THR A 302 8.30 -2.53 16.09
C THR A 302 6.83 -2.90 16.03
N GLN A 303 6.09 -2.27 15.12
CA GLN A 303 4.84 -2.85 14.67
C GLN A 303 5.19 -3.96 13.68
N SER A 304 5.08 -5.21 14.14
CA SER A 304 5.30 -6.38 13.29
C SER A 304 4.34 -6.29 12.10
N SER A 305 4.89 -6.05 10.92
CA SER A 305 4.15 -6.27 9.69
C SER A 305 3.73 -7.73 9.62
N PRO A 306 2.45 -8.06 9.37
CA PRO A 306 2.04 -9.44 9.16
C PRO A 306 2.67 -9.98 7.86
N PRO A 307 2.95 -11.29 7.77
CA PRO A 307 3.55 -11.86 6.58
C PRO A 307 2.68 -11.70 5.32
N GLY A 308 3.32 -11.33 4.21
CA GLY A 308 2.72 -11.16 2.88
C GLY A 308 1.92 -9.86 2.71
N PHE A 309 2.13 -8.88 3.58
CA PHE A 309 1.85 -7.49 3.24
C PHE A 309 3.11 -6.85 2.69
N SER A 310 2.96 -5.91 1.76
CA SER A 310 4.11 -5.19 1.23
C SER A 310 4.70 -4.28 2.32
N SER A 311 6.02 -4.19 2.29
CA SER A 311 6.80 -3.26 3.10
C SER A 311 7.68 -2.45 2.18
N SER A 312 7.84 -1.17 2.45
CA SER A 312 8.86 -0.35 1.82
C SER A 312 9.48 0.53 2.88
N TYR A 313 10.66 1.07 2.61
CA TYR A 313 11.23 2.07 3.51
C TYR A 313 12.05 3.06 2.73
N SER A 314 12.09 4.28 3.22
CA SER A 314 12.98 5.31 2.69
C SER A 314 14.04 5.64 3.72
N MET A 315 15.26 5.97 3.26
CA MET A 315 16.38 6.34 4.12
C MET A 315 17.18 7.46 3.47
N THR A 316 17.57 8.46 4.27
CA THR A 316 18.58 9.45 3.88
C THR A 316 19.96 8.89 4.19
N GLN A 317 20.80 8.79 3.16
CA GLN A 317 22.13 8.18 3.23
C GLN A 317 23.18 9.03 2.51
N GLN A 318 24.43 8.82 2.89
CA GLN A 318 25.60 9.32 2.19
C GLN A 318 25.76 8.52 0.90
N GLY A 319 25.63 9.16 -0.25
CA GLY A 319 25.97 8.62 -1.56
C GLY A 319 27.40 8.93 -1.96
N PHE A 320 27.79 8.46 -3.13
CA PHE A 320 28.98 8.89 -3.84
C PHE A 320 28.66 8.93 -5.33
N THR A 321 29.15 9.96 -6.01
CA THR A 321 29.07 10.14 -7.45
C THR A 321 30.37 10.77 -7.95
N SER A 322 30.60 10.71 -9.24
CA SER A 322 31.70 11.42 -9.88
C SER A 322 31.14 12.28 -11.00
N ASN A 323 31.51 13.56 -11.00
CA ASN A 323 31.29 14.39 -12.18
C ASN A 323 32.39 14.04 -13.19
N VAL A 324 32.00 13.37 -14.28
CA VAL A 324 32.91 12.92 -15.33
C VAL A 324 32.60 13.71 -16.58
N THR A 325 33.63 14.34 -17.15
CA THR A 325 33.53 15.04 -18.44
C THR A 325 34.57 14.48 -19.38
N CYS A 326 34.13 13.87 -20.49
CA CYS A 326 35.02 13.25 -21.47
C CYS A 326 35.11 14.09 -22.74
N THR A 327 36.32 14.22 -23.26
CA THR A 327 36.61 14.89 -24.53
C THR A 327 37.58 14.06 -25.35
N GLN A 328 37.25 13.81 -26.61
CA GLN A 328 38.19 13.18 -27.53
C GLN A 328 39.24 14.22 -27.93
N GLN A 329 40.50 13.88 -27.70
CA GLN A 329 41.63 14.73 -28.03
C GLN A 329 42.71 13.83 -28.59
N HIS A 330 43.23 14.14 -29.78
CA HIS A 330 44.37 13.39 -30.32
C HIS A 330 45.60 13.60 -29.44
N LEU A 331 46.17 12.52 -28.90
CA LEU A 331 47.39 12.54 -28.10
C LEU A 331 48.50 11.79 -28.82
N ASP A 332 49.67 12.42 -28.85
CA ASP A 332 50.89 11.86 -29.41
C ASP A 332 52.08 12.14 -28.49
N GLN A 333 53.32 11.96 -28.96
CA GLN A 333 54.52 12.21 -28.17
C GLN A 333 54.80 13.71 -27.93
N THR A 334 54.12 14.59 -28.66
CA THR A 334 54.31 16.05 -28.66
C THR A 334 53.21 16.81 -27.93
N THR A 335 52.05 16.18 -27.68
CA THR A 335 50.95 16.77 -26.92
C THR A 335 51.25 16.83 -25.41
N SER A 336 50.48 17.63 -24.68
CA SER A 336 50.47 17.65 -23.21
C SER A 336 49.02 17.45 -22.73
N PRO A 337 48.67 16.32 -22.10
CA PRO A 337 49.52 15.14 -21.83
C PRO A 337 50.02 14.45 -23.11
N SER A 338 51.19 13.81 -23.03
CA SER A 338 51.74 13.01 -24.16
C SER A 338 51.39 11.54 -23.98
N LEU A 339 51.24 10.80 -25.09
CA LEU A 339 50.94 9.37 -25.09
C LEU A 339 51.85 8.63 -26.07
N GLN A 340 52.46 7.53 -25.60
CA GLN A 340 53.28 6.63 -26.41
C GLN A 340 52.86 5.17 -26.17
N LEU A 341 52.60 4.44 -27.26
CA LEU A 341 52.36 3.00 -27.22
C LEU A 341 53.70 2.24 -27.35
N PHE A 342 53.95 1.33 -26.43
CA PHE A 342 55.01 0.33 -26.52
C PHE A 342 54.37 -1.03 -26.76
N SER A 343 54.84 -1.75 -27.77
CA SER A 343 54.32 -3.07 -28.10
C SER A 343 55.41 -3.97 -28.67
N GLU A 344 55.45 -5.21 -28.22
CA GLU A 344 56.38 -6.23 -28.70
C GLU A 344 55.60 -7.51 -28.99
N SER A 345 55.78 -8.08 -30.19
CA SER A 345 55.04 -9.26 -30.64
C SER A 345 55.94 -10.49 -30.60
N SER A 346 55.41 -11.60 -30.08
CA SER A 346 56.11 -12.88 -30.02
C SER A 346 55.17 -14.04 -30.34
N THR A 347 55.70 -15.07 -31.00
CA THR A 347 54.95 -16.29 -31.32
C THR A 347 55.03 -17.28 -30.16
N ILE A 348 53.89 -17.59 -29.54
CA ILE A 348 53.78 -18.63 -28.51
C ILE A 348 53.12 -19.87 -29.13
N PHE A 349 53.53 -21.06 -28.67
CA PHE A 349 52.96 -22.35 -29.11
C PHE A 349 53.01 -22.57 -30.64
N ASN A 350 54.05 -22.07 -31.32
CA ASN A 350 54.35 -22.27 -32.75
C ASN A 350 53.23 -21.87 -33.74
N SER A 351 52.18 -21.19 -33.27
CA SER A 351 51.01 -20.87 -34.09
C SER A 351 50.25 -19.62 -33.65
N THR A 352 50.41 -19.18 -32.40
CA THR A 352 49.69 -18.01 -31.86
C THR A 352 50.65 -16.85 -31.65
N THR A 353 50.59 -15.84 -32.51
CA THR A 353 51.27 -14.56 -32.26
C THR A 353 50.47 -13.78 -31.23
N VAL A 354 51.11 -13.43 -30.12
CA VAL A 354 50.56 -12.50 -29.12
C VAL A 354 51.44 -11.27 -29.04
N THR A 355 50.83 -10.15 -28.70
CA THR A 355 51.55 -8.89 -28.51
C THR A 355 51.44 -8.48 -27.06
N LEU A 356 52.57 -8.23 -26.42
CA LEU A 356 52.60 -7.57 -25.13
C LEU A 356 52.65 -6.06 -25.39
N ALA A 357 51.69 -5.32 -24.86
CA ALA A 357 51.59 -3.89 -25.09
C ALA A 357 51.33 -3.13 -23.79
N GLN A 358 51.83 -1.89 -23.73
CA GLN A 358 51.63 -0.95 -22.63
C GLN A 358 51.68 0.48 -23.16
N ILE A 359 50.99 1.41 -22.52
CA ILE A 359 51.11 2.84 -22.82
C ILE A 359 52.00 3.53 -21.79
N ALA A 360 52.75 4.52 -22.23
CA ALA A 360 53.36 5.52 -21.37
C ALA A 360 52.70 6.88 -21.60
N VAL A 361 52.39 7.56 -20.52
CA VAL A 361 51.76 8.87 -20.54
C VAL A 361 52.61 9.87 -19.75
N GLN A 362 52.93 11.00 -20.37
CA GLN A 362 53.56 12.13 -19.69
C GLN A 362 52.46 13.10 -19.23
N CYS A 363 52.13 13.08 -17.93
CA CYS A 363 51.18 14.03 -17.36
C CYS A 363 51.81 15.43 -17.26
N PRO A 364 51.02 16.53 -17.40
CA PRO A 364 51.55 17.90 -17.40
C PRO A 364 52.36 18.27 -16.14
N ASP A 365 51.93 17.78 -14.97
CA ASP A 365 52.51 18.14 -13.67
C ASP A 365 53.57 17.14 -13.17
N LEU A 366 53.79 16.03 -13.89
CA LEU A 366 54.76 15.01 -13.51
C LEU A 366 55.99 15.10 -14.39
N ARG A 367 57.18 14.86 -13.81
CA ARG A 367 58.46 14.84 -14.55
C ARG A 367 58.76 13.47 -15.18
N THR A 368 58.14 12.42 -14.66
CA THR A 368 58.37 11.04 -15.10
C THR A 368 57.11 10.51 -15.77
N PRO A 369 57.23 9.80 -16.90
CA PRO A 369 56.09 9.18 -17.54
C PRO A 369 55.50 8.09 -16.65
N LEU A 370 54.18 7.98 -16.63
CA LEU A 370 53.44 6.90 -16.00
C LEU A 370 53.24 5.78 -17.01
N PHE A 371 53.34 4.53 -16.56
CA PHE A 371 53.17 3.35 -17.41
C PHE A 371 51.93 2.57 -16.99
N SER A 372 51.14 2.12 -17.96
CA SER A 372 50.03 1.19 -17.70
C SER A 372 50.57 -0.18 -17.31
N GLN A 373 49.74 -1.03 -16.72
CA GLN A 373 50.08 -2.44 -16.62
C GLN A 373 50.27 -3.02 -18.04
N PRO A 374 51.30 -3.85 -18.26
CA PRO A 374 51.47 -4.53 -19.53
C PRO A 374 50.36 -5.56 -19.70
N ILE A 375 49.73 -5.58 -20.86
CA ILE A 375 48.63 -6.50 -21.18
C ILE A 375 48.97 -7.31 -22.43
N MET A 376 48.48 -8.55 -22.47
CA MET A 376 48.63 -9.44 -23.61
C MET A 376 47.41 -9.28 -24.52
N THR A 377 47.64 -9.01 -25.80
CA THR A 377 46.61 -8.71 -26.79
C THR A 377 46.93 -9.39 -28.13
N SER A 378 46.06 -9.18 -29.12
CA SER A 378 46.21 -9.67 -30.48
C SER A 378 47.41 -9.02 -31.20
N PRO A 379 47.86 -9.58 -32.34
CA PRO A 379 48.91 -8.98 -33.17
C PRO A 379 48.62 -7.56 -33.67
N LYS A 380 47.36 -7.14 -33.67
CA LYS A 380 46.91 -5.81 -34.10
C LYS A 380 46.75 -4.84 -32.93
N VAL A 381 47.10 -5.27 -31.72
CA VAL A 381 46.90 -4.52 -30.48
C VAL A 381 45.42 -4.18 -30.30
N ASP A 382 44.56 -5.20 -30.37
CA ASP A 382 43.13 -5.09 -30.09
C ASP A 382 42.92 -4.92 -28.58
N ALA A 383 43.17 -3.71 -28.09
CA ALA A 383 43.20 -3.39 -26.67
C ALA A 383 42.71 -1.97 -26.38
N VAL A 384 42.24 -1.80 -25.14
CA VAL A 384 41.94 -0.49 -24.56
C VAL A 384 42.85 -0.27 -23.37
N PHE A 385 43.57 0.85 -23.38
CA PHE A 385 44.43 1.26 -22.28
C PHE A 385 43.83 2.44 -21.56
N SER A 386 44.13 2.56 -20.26
CA SER A 386 43.87 3.77 -19.51
C SER A 386 44.98 4.05 -18.51
N LEU A 387 45.23 5.34 -18.26
CA LEU A 387 46.05 5.83 -17.18
C LEU A 387 45.38 7.03 -16.51
N ALA A 388 45.67 7.25 -15.23
CA ALA A 388 45.14 8.38 -14.48
C ALA A 388 46.25 9.37 -14.15
N CYS A 389 46.12 10.60 -14.62
CA CYS A 389 46.97 11.72 -14.23
C CYS A 389 46.30 12.47 -13.07
N PRO A 390 46.93 12.59 -11.90
CA PRO A 390 46.42 13.47 -10.86
C PRO A 390 46.57 14.93 -11.30
N VAL A 391 45.50 15.72 -11.16
CA VAL A 391 45.49 17.15 -11.44
C VAL A 391 45.20 17.88 -10.13
N ASN A 392 46.18 18.63 -9.65
CA ASN A 392 46.03 19.45 -8.46
C ASN A 392 45.44 20.80 -8.88
N GLN A 393 44.19 21.07 -8.49
CA GLN A 393 43.59 22.36 -8.78
C GLN A 393 44.04 23.42 -7.78
N THR A 394 44.00 24.68 -8.23
CA THR A 394 44.38 25.85 -7.42
C THR A 394 43.47 26.09 -6.23
N ASP A 395 42.24 25.54 -6.25
CA ASP A 395 41.26 25.61 -5.18
C ASP A 395 41.47 24.52 -4.09
N GLY A 396 42.50 23.68 -4.24
CA GLY A 396 42.80 22.58 -3.33
C GLY A 396 41.97 21.32 -3.59
N THR A 397 41.11 21.31 -4.62
CA THR A 397 40.41 20.11 -5.06
C THR A 397 41.35 19.22 -5.88
N GLN A 398 41.25 17.91 -5.67
CA GLN A 398 42.01 16.94 -6.45
C GLN A 398 41.07 16.30 -7.48
N LYS A 399 41.49 16.34 -8.74
CA LYS A 399 40.79 15.71 -9.86
C LYS A 399 41.73 14.72 -10.55
N TRP A 400 41.16 13.81 -11.32
CA TRP A 400 41.93 12.86 -12.14
C TRP A 400 41.58 13.06 -13.59
N GLU A 401 42.59 13.17 -14.44
CA GLU A 401 42.42 13.04 -15.89
C GLU A 401 42.69 11.59 -16.27
N LEU A 402 41.61 10.87 -16.59
CA LEU A 402 41.69 9.53 -17.14
C LEU A 402 41.94 9.61 -18.64
N ILE A 403 43.12 9.19 -19.05
CA ILE A 403 43.50 9.14 -20.45
C ILE A 403 43.21 7.73 -20.93
N ILE A 404 42.21 7.58 -21.79
CA ILE A 404 41.74 6.33 -22.38
C ILE A 404 42.17 6.29 -23.85
N ALA A 405 42.77 5.19 -24.29
CA ALA A 405 43.22 5.01 -25.66
C ALA A 405 42.80 3.64 -26.20
N GLY A 406 42.04 3.62 -27.28
CA GLY A 406 41.67 2.39 -28.00
C GLY A 406 42.56 2.15 -29.20
N PHE A 407 43.05 0.91 -29.36
CA PHE A 407 43.87 0.47 -30.49
C PHE A 407 43.22 -0.73 -31.21
N GLY A 408 43.68 -1.00 -32.44
CA GLY A 408 43.17 -2.09 -33.26
C GLY A 408 41.66 -1.91 -33.57
N VAL A 409 40.86 -2.93 -33.27
CA VAL A 409 39.39 -2.89 -33.40
C VAL A 409 38.71 -1.82 -32.53
N TYR A 410 39.38 -1.31 -31.49
CA TYR A 410 38.87 -0.26 -30.61
C TYR A 410 39.32 1.16 -31.01
N SER A 411 39.88 1.32 -32.21
CA SER A 411 40.33 2.63 -32.74
C SER A 411 39.23 3.69 -32.80
N PHE A 412 37.94 3.31 -32.79
CA PHE A 412 36.82 4.25 -32.70
C PHE A 412 36.80 5.06 -31.39
N ILE A 413 37.40 4.54 -30.30
CA ILE A 413 37.54 5.28 -29.04
C ILE A 413 38.51 6.45 -29.19
N ASN A 414 39.50 6.30 -30.09
CA ASN A 414 40.63 7.21 -30.24
C ASN A 414 41.32 7.45 -28.88
N THR A 415 42.07 8.53 -28.73
CA THR A 415 42.52 9.04 -27.43
C THR A 415 41.44 9.98 -26.86
N THR A 416 40.98 9.68 -25.64
CA THR A 416 39.95 10.43 -24.92
C THR A 416 40.46 10.79 -23.53
N ILE A 417 40.29 12.05 -23.14
CA ILE A 417 40.58 12.52 -21.78
C ILE A 417 39.25 12.69 -21.05
N CYS A 418 39.08 11.97 -19.94
CA CYS A 418 37.95 12.08 -19.05
C CYS A 418 38.39 12.69 -17.72
N THR A 419 37.98 13.94 -17.45
CA THR A 419 38.20 14.59 -16.17
C THR A 419 37.19 14.07 -15.16
N VAL A 420 37.67 13.55 -14.03
CA VAL A 420 36.89 12.97 -12.96
C VAL A 420 37.02 13.83 -11.71
N SER A 421 35.88 14.31 -11.22
CA SER A 421 35.74 15.00 -9.94
C SER A 421 34.89 14.16 -8.99
N PRO A 422 35.50 13.40 -8.06
CA PRO A 422 34.78 12.54 -7.12
C PRO A 422 34.09 13.36 -6.03
N GLN A 423 32.84 13.04 -5.77
CA GLN A 423 32.00 13.76 -4.82
C GLN A 423 31.23 12.80 -3.92
N VAL A 424 31.30 13.03 -2.62
CA VAL A 424 30.37 12.43 -1.67
C VAL A 424 29.14 13.32 -1.58
N THR A 425 27.97 12.72 -1.68
CA THR A 425 26.69 13.42 -1.66
C THR A 425 25.79 12.85 -0.58
N THR A 426 24.66 13.49 -0.32
CA THR A 426 23.54 12.92 0.43
C THR A 426 22.42 12.61 -0.55
N ILE A 427 21.74 11.47 -0.36
CA ILE A 427 20.70 10.97 -1.25
C ILE A 427 19.56 10.35 -0.43
N ASN A 428 18.32 10.51 -0.88
CA ASN A 428 17.20 9.75 -0.35
C ASN A 428 17.03 8.48 -1.18
N ILE A 429 17.03 7.34 -0.51
CA ILE A 429 16.90 6.03 -1.13
C ILE A 429 15.56 5.44 -0.73
N ASP A 430 14.77 5.05 -1.72
CA ASP A 430 13.55 4.30 -1.55
C ASP A 430 13.82 2.81 -1.80
N TYR A 431 13.59 2.02 -0.77
CA TYR A 431 13.64 0.56 -0.77
C TYR A 431 12.23 0.03 -0.93
N ASN A 432 11.90 -0.42 -2.14
CA ASN A 432 10.57 -0.91 -2.46
C ASN A 432 10.54 -2.43 -2.55
N ASP A 433 9.46 -3.01 -2.04
CA ASP A 433 9.13 -4.40 -2.24
C ASP A 433 8.49 -4.56 -3.62
N ALA A 434 9.21 -5.23 -4.52
CA ALA A 434 8.65 -5.68 -5.79
C ALA A 434 8.12 -7.09 -5.68
N THR A 435 7.36 -7.40 -4.63
CA THR A 435 6.60 -8.66 -4.48
C THR A 435 5.81 -9.04 -5.74
N GLN A 436 5.43 -8.06 -6.56
CA GLN A 436 4.76 -8.28 -7.85
C GLN A 436 5.69 -8.82 -8.96
N LEU A 437 6.99 -8.51 -8.92
CA LEU A 437 7.98 -8.94 -9.91
C LEU A 437 8.83 -10.13 -9.42
N PHE A 438 9.15 -10.15 -8.12
CA PHE A 438 9.97 -11.16 -7.47
C PHE A 438 9.31 -11.53 -6.15
N ASN A 439 9.02 -12.82 -5.93
CA ASN A 439 8.42 -13.34 -4.70
C ASN A 439 9.42 -13.27 -3.52
N SER A 440 9.81 -12.04 -3.15
CA SER A 440 10.73 -11.71 -2.06
C SER A 440 9.93 -11.18 -0.88
N SER A 441 10.27 -11.60 0.34
CA SER A 441 9.72 -11.05 1.57
C SER A 441 10.45 -9.79 2.05
N PHE A 442 11.45 -9.32 1.29
CA PHE A 442 12.28 -8.16 1.62
C PHE A 442 12.31 -7.16 0.45
N PRO A 443 12.29 -5.84 0.73
CA PRO A 443 12.42 -4.80 -0.29
C PRO A 443 13.75 -4.94 -1.04
N SER A 444 13.72 -5.56 -2.22
CA SER A 444 14.93 -5.82 -2.99
C SER A 444 15.25 -4.71 -3.97
N PHE A 445 14.35 -3.75 -4.21
CA PHE A 445 14.55 -2.69 -5.19
C PHE A 445 15.03 -1.42 -4.54
N VAL A 446 16.16 -0.92 -5.04
CA VAL A 446 16.80 0.31 -4.59
C VAL A 446 16.62 1.36 -5.67
N ASN A 447 15.97 2.47 -5.32
CA ASN A 447 15.86 3.64 -6.17
C ASN A 447 16.35 4.88 -5.42
N GLY A 448 17.26 5.63 -6.05
CA GLY A 448 17.81 6.86 -5.47
C GLY A 448 17.17 8.11 -6.05
N SER A 449 16.89 9.09 -5.20
CA SER A 449 16.50 10.44 -5.60
C SER A 449 17.67 11.21 -6.20
N GLU A 450 17.43 12.44 -6.65
CA GLU A 450 18.51 13.37 -6.91
C GLU A 450 19.35 13.61 -5.65
N SER A 451 20.67 13.68 -5.81
CA SER A 451 21.62 13.86 -4.71
C SER A 451 21.88 15.33 -4.42
N TRP A 452 22.14 15.69 -3.16
CA TRP A 452 22.46 17.06 -2.73
C TRP A 452 23.65 17.09 -1.77
N GLY A 453 24.16 18.29 -1.47
CA GLY A 453 25.25 18.47 -0.51
C GLY A 453 26.53 17.76 -0.96
N ALA A 454 27.01 18.09 -2.16
CA ALA A 454 28.24 17.52 -2.71
C ALA A 454 29.48 18.05 -1.96
N PHE A 455 30.35 17.13 -1.57
CA PHE A 455 31.65 17.40 -0.96
C PHE A 455 32.73 16.65 -1.72
N ASP A 456 33.84 17.31 -2.00
CA ASP A 456 34.95 16.66 -2.69
C ASP A 456 35.54 15.54 -1.85
N ALA A 457 35.77 14.39 -2.49
CA ALA A 457 36.20 13.17 -1.83
C ALA A 457 37.43 12.58 -2.54
N PRO A 458 38.58 13.26 -2.46
CA PRO A 458 39.72 12.97 -3.32
C PRO A 458 40.31 11.57 -3.10
N TRP A 459 40.45 11.15 -1.85
CA TRP A 459 40.96 9.81 -1.53
C TRP A 459 40.01 8.69 -1.99
N VAL A 460 38.68 8.92 -2.02
CA VAL A 460 37.71 7.98 -2.63
C VAL A 460 37.93 7.93 -4.14
N GLY A 461 38.22 9.09 -4.76
CA GLY A 461 38.61 9.21 -6.15
C GLY A 461 39.80 8.35 -6.51
N GLU A 462 40.86 8.38 -5.70
CA GLU A 462 42.05 7.55 -5.92
C GLU A 462 41.71 6.06 -5.91
N TYR A 463 40.96 5.61 -4.89
CA TYR A 463 40.53 4.21 -4.80
C TYR A 463 39.66 3.80 -6.00
N THR A 464 38.60 4.56 -6.29
CA THR A 464 37.67 4.24 -7.39
C THR A 464 38.35 4.26 -8.76
N THR A 465 39.28 5.18 -8.97
CA THR A 465 40.12 5.23 -10.17
C THR A 465 41.01 4.00 -10.28
N SER A 466 41.62 3.55 -9.17
CA SER A 466 42.45 2.33 -9.17
C SER A 466 41.64 1.07 -9.52
N ILE A 467 40.39 0.98 -9.04
CA ILE A 467 39.46 -0.11 -9.39
C ILE A 467 39.11 -0.07 -10.88
N PHE A 468 38.81 1.10 -11.43
CA PHE A 468 38.53 1.26 -12.86
C PHE A 468 39.72 0.82 -13.72
N LEU A 469 40.94 1.28 -13.40
CA LEU A 469 42.16 0.90 -14.12
C LEU A 469 42.45 -0.60 -14.02
N ARG A 470 42.22 -1.21 -12.86
CA ARG A 470 42.35 -2.66 -12.68
C ARG A 470 41.30 -3.42 -13.48
N GLY A 471 40.05 -2.94 -13.49
CA GLY A 471 38.97 -3.51 -14.29
C GLY A 471 39.36 -3.57 -15.76
N LEU A 472 39.88 -2.47 -16.33
CA LEU A 472 40.35 -2.43 -17.71
C LEU A 472 41.47 -3.44 -18.02
N SER A 473 42.41 -3.65 -17.10
CA SER A 473 43.49 -4.62 -17.32
C SER A 473 43.00 -6.07 -17.21
N VAL A 474 42.04 -6.35 -16.33
CA VAL A 474 41.40 -7.67 -16.20
C VAL A 474 40.42 -7.95 -17.34
N ALA A 475 39.80 -6.92 -17.93
CA ALA A 475 38.91 -7.02 -19.08
C ALA A 475 39.63 -7.42 -20.38
N GLN A 476 40.96 -7.33 -20.42
CA GLN A 476 41.75 -7.62 -21.61
C GLN A 476 41.93 -9.12 -21.82
N SER A 477 41.73 -9.55 -23.06
CA SER A 477 42.05 -10.89 -23.56
C SER A 477 42.90 -10.82 -24.83
N THR A 478 43.35 -11.96 -25.34
CA THR A 478 44.06 -12.02 -26.63
C THR A 478 43.16 -11.72 -27.83
N THR A 479 41.84 -11.74 -27.66
CA THR A 479 40.85 -11.55 -28.74
C THR A 479 40.16 -10.19 -28.71
N GLY A 480 40.29 -9.45 -27.61
CA GLY A 480 39.58 -8.20 -27.42
C GLY A 480 39.56 -7.75 -25.95
N ASN A 481 38.75 -6.76 -25.65
CA ASN A 481 38.62 -6.13 -24.35
C ASN A 481 37.14 -5.93 -24.04
N ASN A 482 36.66 -6.50 -22.92
CA ASN A 482 35.23 -6.48 -22.58
C ASN A 482 34.67 -5.06 -22.40
N PHE A 483 35.48 -4.13 -21.88
CA PHE A 483 35.11 -2.72 -21.82
C PHE A 483 34.97 -2.15 -23.24
N GLY A 484 35.96 -2.35 -24.10
CA GLY A 484 35.92 -1.87 -25.49
C GLY A 484 34.71 -2.42 -26.27
N ASP A 485 34.40 -3.71 -26.09
CA ASP A 485 33.25 -4.39 -26.70
C ASP A 485 31.93 -3.81 -26.18
N THR A 486 31.84 -3.55 -24.88
CA THR A 486 30.65 -2.94 -24.26
C THR A 486 30.42 -1.53 -24.81
N ILE A 487 31.45 -0.68 -24.85
CA ILE A 487 31.35 0.67 -25.42
C ILE A 487 30.97 0.59 -26.92
N SER A 488 31.57 -0.33 -27.68
CA SER A 488 31.24 -0.56 -29.09
C SER A 488 29.77 -0.96 -29.29
N SER A 489 29.23 -1.79 -28.39
CA SER A 489 27.83 -2.21 -28.45
C SER A 489 26.86 -1.03 -28.28
N PHE A 490 27.17 -0.08 -27.38
CA PHE A 490 26.34 1.11 -27.20
C PHE A 490 26.48 2.11 -28.34
N THR A 491 27.70 2.34 -28.84
CA THR A 491 27.92 3.26 -29.98
C THR A 491 27.24 2.79 -31.26
N THR A 492 27.07 1.47 -31.42
CA THR A 492 26.35 0.87 -32.56
C THR A 492 24.84 0.79 -32.35
N SER A 493 24.37 0.67 -31.11
CA SER A 493 22.94 0.51 -30.78
C SER A 493 22.20 1.85 -30.62
N VAL A 494 22.89 2.91 -30.20
CA VAL A 494 22.30 4.23 -29.98
C VAL A 494 22.41 5.07 -31.26
N PRO A 495 21.36 5.80 -31.69
CA PRO A 495 21.44 6.68 -32.85
C PRO A 495 22.59 7.69 -32.73
N PRO A 496 23.40 7.88 -33.80
CA PRO A 496 24.59 8.72 -33.73
C PRO A 496 24.24 10.20 -33.55
N TYR A 497 24.91 10.86 -32.61
CA TYR A 497 24.87 12.32 -32.42
C TYR A 497 26.25 12.86 -31.97
N PRO A 498 26.51 14.18 -32.10
CA PRO A 498 27.80 14.75 -31.69
C PRO A 498 28.04 14.52 -30.20
N ASN A 499 29.17 13.89 -29.86
CA ASN A 499 29.57 13.50 -28.49
C ASN A 499 28.94 12.21 -27.93
N LEU A 500 28.24 11.39 -28.73
CA LEU A 500 27.68 10.10 -28.25
C LEU A 500 28.70 9.25 -27.48
N LEU A 501 29.91 9.09 -28.01
CA LEU A 501 30.98 8.32 -27.34
C LEU A 501 31.42 8.96 -26.02
N ASN A 502 31.52 10.30 -25.97
CA ASN A 502 31.89 11.01 -24.75
C ASN A 502 30.83 10.80 -23.68
N ASP A 503 29.55 10.86 -24.03
CA ASP A 503 28.45 10.65 -23.08
C ASP A 503 28.41 9.21 -22.58
N ILE A 504 28.59 8.22 -23.47
CA ILE A 504 28.71 6.80 -23.09
C ILE A 504 29.87 6.62 -22.09
N LEU A 505 31.06 7.15 -22.39
CA LEU A 505 32.21 7.03 -21.50
C LEU A 505 31.99 7.74 -20.15
N GLN A 506 31.39 8.93 -20.14
CA GLN A 506 31.06 9.65 -18.92
C GLN A 506 30.17 8.83 -17.99
N GLN A 507 29.05 8.30 -18.53
CA GLN A 507 28.11 7.52 -17.74
C GLN A 507 28.69 6.17 -17.31
N TYR A 508 29.46 5.51 -18.19
CA TYR A 508 30.11 4.25 -17.85
C TYR A 508 31.10 4.41 -16.69
N ILE A 509 32.02 5.38 -16.79
CA ILE A 509 33.03 5.65 -15.76
C ILE A 509 32.34 6.04 -14.45
N ARG A 510 31.32 6.90 -14.52
CA ARG A 510 30.52 7.27 -13.35
C ARG A 510 29.91 6.03 -12.68
N GLY A 511 29.23 5.16 -13.43
CA GLY A 511 28.61 3.93 -12.89
C GLY A 511 29.61 2.95 -12.27
N VAL A 512 30.80 2.83 -12.85
CA VAL A 512 31.91 2.04 -12.28
C VAL A 512 32.38 2.63 -10.96
N MET A 513 32.58 3.94 -10.90
CA MET A 513 33.06 4.62 -9.69
C MET A 513 32.05 4.58 -8.56
N GLU A 514 30.77 4.82 -8.86
CA GLU A 514 29.68 4.69 -7.91
C GLU A 514 29.66 3.28 -7.29
N PHE A 515 29.66 2.24 -8.12
CA PHE A 515 29.65 0.87 -7.60
C PHE A 515 30.92 0.49 -6.83
N SER A 516 32.08 1.02 -7.24
CA SER A 516 33.35 0.79 -6.53
C SER A 516 33.28 1.27 -5.07
N VAL A 517 32.59 2.39 -4.80
CA VAL A 517 32.37 2.85 -3.41
C VAL A 517 31.37 1.98 -2.66
N THR A 518 30.33 1.48 -3.34
CA THR A 518 29.43 0.47 -2.78
C THR A 518 30.20 -0.78 -2.34
N LEU A 519 31.16 -1.26 -3.15
CA LEU A 519 32.05 -2.38 -2.78
C LEU A 519 32.92 -2.05 -1.57
N LEU A 520 33.54 -0.86 -1.57
CA LEU A 520 34.39 -0.40 -0.47
C LEU A 520 33.63 -0.38 0.86
N ARG A 521 32.47 0.28 0.88
CA ARG A 521 31.63 0.36 2.09
C ARG A 521 31.16 -1.01 2.55
N THR A 522 30.88 -1.91 1.60
CA THR A 522 30.48 -3.27 1.94
C THR A 522 31.63 -4.02 2.62
N ALA A 523 32.86 -3.96 2.08
CA ALA A 523 34.03 -4.60 2.69
C ALA A 523 34.27 -4.11 4.13
N TYR A 524 34.17 -2.80 4.36
CA TYR A 524 34.32 -2.22 5.70
C TYR A 524 33.17 -2.50 6.66
N THR A 525 32.00 -2.92 6.17
CA THR A 525 30.83 -3.20 7.03
C THR A 525 30.63 -4.69 7.30
N GLN A 526 31.24 -5.58 6.51
CA GLN A 526 31.18 -7.03 6.74
C GLN A 526 31.70 -7.43 8.12
N SER A 527 31.05 -8.41 8.74
CA SER A 527 31.58 -9.08 9.92
C SER A 527 32.93 -9.72 9.61
N ASN A 528 33.82 -9.76 10.62
CA ASN A 528 35.16 -10.32 10.52
C ASN A 528 36.09 -9.66 9.48
N ASN A 529 35.83 -8.42 9.03
CA ASN A 529 36.71 -7.70 8.10
C ASN A 529 38.10 -7.39 8.69
N ARG A 530 38.21 -7.18 10.00
CA ARG A 530 39.45 -6.82 10.72
C ARG A 530 40.17 -5.57 10.18
N LEU A 531 39.46 -4.69 9.48
CA LEU A 531 40.01 -3.50 8.81
C LEU A 531 40.06 -2.26 9.73
N PHE A 532 39.41 -2.29 10.90
CA PHE A 532 39.43 -1.17 11.84
C PHE A 532 40.57 -1.29 12.87
N PRO A 533 40.97 -0.18 13.53
CA PRO A 533 42.01 -0.19 14.54
C PRO A 533 41.81 -1.29 15.59
N GLY A 534 42.90 -2.00 15.92
CA GLY A 534 42.85 -3.15 16.84
C GLY A 534 42.29 -4.44 16.21
N ASN A 535 42.32 -4.56 14.87
CA ASN A 535 41.76 -5.69 14.12
C ASN A 535 40.26 -5.91 14.40
N SER A 536 39.53 -4.82 14.69
CA SER A 536 38.09 -4.86 14.91
C SER A 536 37.34 -4.88 13.58
N SER A 537 36.11 -5.39 13.61
CA SER A 537 35.15 -5.32 12.49
C SER A 537 33.99 -4.35 12.75
N THR A 538 33.98 -3.69 13.91
CA THR A 538 32.94 -2.72 14.28
C THR A 538 33.36 -1.31 13.90
N ILE A 539 32.51 -0.58 13.17
CA ILE A 539 32.77 0.82 12.78
C ILE A 539 32.97 1.68 14.05
N PRO A 540 34.09 2.38 14.25
CA PRO A 540 34.30 3.26 15.40
C PRO A 540 33.32 4.45 15.41
N PRO A 541 32.91 4.99 16.58
CA PRO A 541 31.97 6.11 16.64
C PRO A 541 32.40 7.36 15.85
N SER A 542 33.71 7.64 15.77
CA SER A 542 34.23 8.79 15.00
C SER A 542 34.13 8.64 13.49
N MET A 543 33.88 7.41 13.00
CA MET A 543 33.69 7.09 11.59
C MET A 543 32.22 6.78 11.25
N ARG A 544 31.28 7.11 12.14
CA ARG A 544 29.84 6.90 11.91
C ARG A 544 29.16 8.20 11.51
N ILE A 545 28.18 8.11 10.62
CA ILE A 545 27.20 9.16 10.36
C ILE A 545 25.80 8.60 10.58
N ALA A 546 24.91 9.38 11.19
CA ALA A 546 23.55 8.97 11.44
C ALA A 546 22.74 8.96 10.13
N THR A 547 21.88 7.95 9.98
CA THR A 547 20.94 7.83 8.86
C THR A 547 19.52 7.77 9.41
N ASN A 548 18.62 8.54 8.82
CA ASN A 548 17.23 8.62 9.24
C ASN A 548 16.30 8.26 8.09
N GLY A 549 15.18 7.64 8.40
CA GLY A 549 14.28 7.11 7.40
C GLY A 549 12.86 6.87 7.92
N THR A 550 12.00 6.41 7.02
CA THR A 550 10.62 6.03 7.34
C THR A 550 10.34 4.63 6.80
N TYR A 551 9.98 3.72 7.70
CA TYR A 551 9.46 2.40 7.36
C TYR A 551 7.98 2.49 7.06
N ARG A 552 7.56 2.00 5.89
CA ARG A 552 6.16 1.91 5.46
C ARG A 552 5.76 0.46 5.37
N THR A 553 4.62 0.12 5.95
CA THR A 553 4.08 -1.24 5.82
C THR A 553 2.58 -1.22 5.63
N GLN A 554 2.09 -2.11 4.78
CA GLN A 554 0.67 -2.29 4.60
C GLN A 554 0.12 -3.26 5.65
N THR A 555 -1.10 -3.02 6.08
CA THR A 555 -1.85 -3.97 6.90
C THR A 555 -3.35 -3.76 6.69
N ILE A 556 -4.16 -4.64 7.27
CA ILE A 556 -5.61 -4.49 7.30
C ILE A 556 -6.02 -4.00 8.68
N GLY A 557 -6.86 -2.98 8.73
CA GLY A 557 -7.35 -2.40 9.97
C GLY A 557 -8.45 -1.38 9.75
N TRP A 558 -8.71 -0.58 10.79
CA TRP A 558 -9.67 0.51 10.71
C TRP A 558 -8.97 1.85 10.70
N TYR A 559 -9.24 2.61 9.65
CA TYR A 559 -8.81 3.98 9.51
C TYR A 559 -9.86 4.72 8.67
N GLN A 560 -10.28 5.91 9.08
CA GLN A 560 -11.26 6.70 8.33
C GLN A 560 -10.55 7.85 7.63
N ALA A 561 -10.68 7.93 6.30
CA ALA A 561 -10.01 8.96 5.51
C ALA A 561 -10.69 10.32 5.76
N HIS A 562 -9.91 11.38 5.99
CA HIS A 562 -10.45 12.69 6.36
C HIS A 562 -11.54 13.22 5.41
N ASP A 563 -11.41 12.94 4.12
CA ASP A 563 -12.30 13.49 3.09
C ASP A 563 -13.67 12.81 3.01
N THR A 564 -13.74 11.51 3.34
CA THR A 564 -14.98 10.70 3.19
C THR A 564 -15.59 10.28 4.52
N ALA A 565 -14.83 10.42 5.61
CA ALA A 565 -15.19 10.04 6.97
C ALA A 565 -16.58 10.52 7.44
N PRO A 566 -16.98 11.80 7.33
CA PRO A 566 -18.24 12.27 7.91
C PRO A 566 -19.49 11.73 7.20
N VAL A 567 -19.39 11.36 5.92
CA VAL A 567 -20.53 10.85 5.13
C VAL A 567 -20.98 9.47 5.62
N VAL A 568 -20.04 8.67 6.12
CA VAL A 568 -20.27 7.28 6.54
C VAL A 568 -21.32 7.16 7.64
N LEU A 569 -21.34 8.10 8.59
CA LEU A 569 -22.26 8.09 9.73
C LEU A 569 -23.55 8.89 9.51
N LEU A 570 -23.72 9.54 8.35
CA LEU A 570 -24.84 10.46 8.11
C LEU A 570 -26.19 9.75 8.22
N ALA A 571 -26.36 8.63 7.51
CA ALA A 571 -27.61 7.88 7.52
C ALA A 571 -27.96 7.29 8.90
N PRO A 572 -27.06 6.56 9.60
CA PRO A 572 -27.32 6.09 10.97
C PRO A 572 -27.60 7.23 11.96
N THR A 573 -26.84 8.32 11.90
CA THR A 573 -27.02 9.46 12.82
C THR A 573 -28.36 10.14 12.58
N PHE A 574 -28.76 10.34 11.32
CA PHE A 574 -30.05 10.93 10.97
C PHE A 574 -31.21 10.11 11.53
N VAL A 575 -31.22 8.78 11.28
CA VAL A 575 -32.32 7.93 11.75
C VAL A 575 -32.38 7.88 13.28
N CYS A 576 -31.24 7.79 13.97
CA CYS A 576 -31.17 7.85 15.43
C CYS A 576 -31.71 9.17 15.98
N LEU A 577 -31.25 10.31 15.46
CA LEU A 577 -31.66 11.64 15.93
C LEU A 577 -33.14 11.91 15.65
N VAL A 578 -33.65 11.57 14.46
CA VAL A 578 -35.07 11.73 14.13
C VAL A 578 -35.94 10.85 15.03
N SER A 579 -35.54 9.61 15.30
CA SER A 579 -36.26 8.73 16.24
C SER A 579 -36.36 9.33 17.63
N ILE A 580 -35.24 9.84 18.16
CA ILE A 580 -35.17 10.47 19.48
C ILE A 580 -36.03 11.75 19.49
N ALA A 581 -35.90 12.60 18.47
CA ALA A 581 -36.66 13.84 18.35
C ALA A 581 -38.17 13.57 18.31
N ILE A 582 -38.62 12.59 17.53
CA ILE A 582 -40.04 12.20 17.45
C ILE A 582 -40.59 11.84 18.85
N VAL A 583 -39.86 11.03 19.62
CA VAL A 583 -40.28 10.62 20.97
C VAL A 583 -40.27 11.80 21.93
N VAL A 584 -39.20 12.59 21.96
CA VAL A 584 -39.03 13.74 22.87
C VAL A 584 -40.07 14.82 22.58
N ILE A 585 -40.27 15.20 21.32
CA ILE A 585 -41.26 16.21 20.92
C ILE A 585 -42.67 15.71 21.28
N THR A 586 -42.99 14.44 21.01
CA THR A 586 -44.29 13.85 21.38
C THR A 586 -44.49 13.90 22.89
N TYR A 587 -43.48 13.54 23.67
CA TYR A 587 -43.53 13.56 25.13
C TYR A 587 -43.74 14.98 25.67
N LEU A 588 -43.00 15.96 25.16
CA LEU A 588 -43.12 17.37 25.56
C LEU A 588 -44.48 17.96 25.18
N ARG A 589 -44.96 17.74 23.95
CA ARG A 589 -46.29 18.22 23.51
C ARG A 589 -47.44 17.63 24.31
N ARG A 590 -47.25 16.44 24.89
CA ARG A 590 -48.26 15.76 25.72
C ARG A 590 -48.10 16.00 27.22
N ARG A 591 -47.07 16.73 27.64
CA ARG A 591 -46.87 17.11 29.04
C ARG A 591 -47.96 18.12 29.44
N GLY A 592 -49.06 17.61 30.00
CA GLY A 592 -50.21 18.41 30.45
C GLY A 592 -51.56 18.01 29.83
N SER A 593 -51.56 17.22 28.75
CA SER A 593 -52.81 16.67 28.21
C SER A 593 -53.19 15.38 28.95
N GLN A 594 -54.39 15.32 29.53
CA GLN A 594 -54.94 14.06 30.05
C GLN A 594 -55.35 13.15 28.89
N GLU A 595 -54.56 12.12 28.64
CA GLU A 595 -54.91 11.08 27.69
C GLU A 595 -55.76 10.00 28.37
N PRO A 596 -56.86 9.54 27.75
CA PRO A 596 -57.66 8.46 28.32
C PRO A 596 -56.83 7.18 28.43
N VAL A 597 -56.94 6.51 29.58
CA VAL A 597 -56.15 5.31 29.93
C VAL A 597 -56.34 4.20 28.91
N SER A 598 -57.50 4.15 28.27
CA SER A 598 -57.87 3.17 27.26
C SER A 598 -57.11 3.36 25.92
N ASN A 599 -56.58 4.55 25.64
CA ASN A 599 -55.71 4.81 24.47
C ASN A 599 -54.28 4.29 24.69
N HIS A 600 -53.88 3.96 25.92
CA HIS A 600 -52.50 3.56 26.21
C HIS A 600 -52.04 2.29 25.47
N HIS A 601 -52.97 1.42 25.07
CA HIS A 601 -52.68 0.16 24.40
C HIS A 601 -52.94 0.18 22.90
N PHE A 602 -53.39 1.32 22.34
CA PHE A 602 -53.63 1.45 20.92
C PHE A 602 -52.29 1.47 20.15
N ASP A 603 -52.19 0.66 19.09
CA ASP A 603 -51.02 0.62 18.20
C ASP A 603 -51.54 0.87 16.78
N PRO A 604 -51.28 2.05 16.18
CA PRO A 604 -51.76 2.37 14.84
C PRO A 604 -51.12 1.50 13.76
N GLY A 605 -50.02 0.81 14.07
CA GLY A 605 -49.40 -0.17 13.18
C GLY A 605 -49.99 -1.57 13.29
N ASN A 606 -50.95 -1.83 14.17
CA ASN A 606 -51.68 -3.09 14.26
C ASN A 606 -53.05 -2.94 13.58
N ILE A 607 -53.24 -3.60 12.44
CA ILE A 607 -54.48 -3.53 11.67
C ILE A 607 -55.71 -3.92 12.49
N LEU A 608 -55.58 -4.84 13.45
CA LEU A 608 -56.68 -5.23 14.32
C LEU A 608 -57.09 -4.10 15.27
N HIS A 609 -56.14 -3.30 15.75
CA HIS A 609 -56.44 -2.15 16.60
C HIS A 609 -57.12 -1.06 15.77
N VAL A 610 -56.67 -0.84 14.53
CA VAL A 610 -57.28 0.11 13.60
C VAL A 610 -58.71 -0.33 13.23
N ILE A 611 -58.92 -1.59 12.84
CA ILE A 611 -60.25 -2.13 12.53
C ILE A 611 -61.16 -2.06 13.75
N ALA A 612 -60.67 -2.47 14.94
CA ALA A 612 -61.44 -2.39 16.17
C ALA A 612 -61.86 -0.95 16.47
N ALA A 613 -60.94 0.01 16.38
CA ALA A 613 -61.23 1.43 16.61
C ALA A 613 -62.19 2.01 15.56
N SER A 614 -62.09 1.60 14.29
CA SER A 614 -63.02 2.00 13.23
C SER A 614 -64.42 1.40 13.42
N SER A 615 -64.49 0.14 13.84
CA SER A 615 -65.75 -0.60 14.07
C SER A 615 -66.50 -0.19 15.33
N ALA A 616 -65.85 0.56 16.23
CA ALA A 616 -66.42 0.95 17.51
C ALA A 616 -67.60 1.94 17.39
N GLY A 617 -67.87 2.50 16.20
CA GLY A 617 -69.08 3.29 15.92
C GLY A 617 -69.02 4.77 16.31
N GLY A 618 -67.83 5.32 16.56
CA GLY A 618 -67.63 6.73 16.95
C GLY A 618 -67.69 7.74 15.78
N MET A 619 -67.66 7.27 14.54
CA MET A 619 -67.75 8.10 13.32
C MET A 619 -69.21 8.22 12.88
N ARG A 620 -70.04 8.93 13.66
CA ARG A 620 -71.48 9.09 13.41
C ARG A 620 -71.83 10.23 12.46
N GLU A 621 -70.88 11.13 12.20
CA GLU A 621 -71.10 12.25 11.28
C GLU A 621 -70.93 11.78 9.84
N SER A 622 -71.73 12.35 8.92
CA SER A 622 -71.57 12.08 7.49
C SER A 622 -70.18 12.51 7.07
N PHE A 623 -69.42 11.60 6.46
CA PHE A 623 -68.21 11.96 5.75
C PHE A 623 -68.54 12.98 4.65
N PRO A 624 -67.56 13.81 4.23
CA PRO A 624 -67.70 14.59 3.00
C PRO A 624 -68.08 13.66 1.83
N PRO A 625 -68.74 14.18 0.79
CA PRO A 625 -69.00 13.40 -0.41
C PRO A 625 -67.69 12.76 -0.89
N PHE A 626 -67.76 11.48 -1.27
CA PHE A 626 -66.60 10.76 -1.76
C PHE A 626 -65.97 11.51 -2.93
N ASP A 627 -64.68 11.79 -2.82
CA ASP A 627 -63.87 12.41 -3.87
C ASP A 627 -62.92 11.34 -4.41
N GLU A 628 -62.84 11.22 -5.74
CA GLU A 628 -61.91 10.31 -6.41
C GLU A 628 -60.45 10.68 -6.11
N ASN A 629 -60.17 11.93 -5.74
CA ASN A 629 -58.86 12.34 -5.26
C ASN A 629 -58.67 11.94 -3.78
N PRO A 630 -57.89 10.88 -3.49
CA PRO A 630 -57.73 10.38 -2.12
C PRO A 630 -57.02 11.38 -1.21
N VAL A 631 -56.24 12.31 -1.79
CA VAL A 631 -55.55 13.36 -1.03
C VAL A 631 -56.58 14.34 -0.49
N ASP A 632 -57.36 14.97 -1.35
CA ASP A 632 -58.30 16.03 -0.98
C ASP A 632 -59.36 15.50 0.00
N TYR A 633 -59.86 14.29 -0.24
CA TYR A 633 -60.77 13.60 0.67
C TYR A 633 -60.17 13.38 2.06
N SER A 634 -58.94 12.84 2.15
CA SER A 634 -58.31 12.51 3.43
C SER A 634 -57.87 13.73 4.25
N GLN A 635 -57.80 14.91 3.65
CA GLN A 635 -57.51 16.16 4.37
C GLN A 635 -58.72 16.74 5.08
N GLN A 636 -59.89 16.60 4.47
CA GLN A 636 -61.15 17.11 5.01
C GLN A 636 -61.61 16.29 6.22
N VAL A 637 -61.18 15.03 6.32
CA VAL A 637 -61.54 14.12 7.41
C VAL A 637 -60.58 14.26 8.59
N LYS A 638 -61.06 14.79 9.72
CA LYS A 638 -60.32 14.84 11.00
C LYS A 638 -60.82 13.77 11.96
N ILE A 639 -59.90 12.95 12.45
CA ILE A 639 -60.17 11.88 13.39
C ILE A 639 -59.41 12.09 14.71
N LYS A 640 -60.02 11.64 15.80
CA LYS A 640 -59.42 11.54 17.13
C LYS A 640 -59.77 10.18 17.73
N LEU A 641 -58.84 9.55 18.42
CA LEU A 641 -59.06 8.35 19.22
C LEU A 641 -59.64 8.74 20.58
N GLY A 642 -60.87 8.34 20.86
CA GLY A 642 -61.60 8.72 22.07
C GLY A 642 -62.64 7.68 22.50
N SER A 643 -63.33 8.00 23.60
CA SER A 643 -64.46 7.21 24.11
C SER A 643 -65.66 7.34 23.18
N VAL A 644 -66.21 6.21 22.72
CA VAL A 644 -67.43 6.18 21.91
C VAL A 644 -68.64 6.21 22.82
N ASP A 645 -69.59 7.11 22.56
CA ASP A 645 -70.83 7.28 23.33
C ASP A 645 -70.63 7.57 24.83
N GLY A 646 -69.45 8.09 25.19
CA GLY A 646 -69.09 8.37 26.57
C GLY A 646 -68.69 7.12 27.38
N ASP A 647 -68.69 5.91 26.81
CA ASP A 647 -68.23 4.69 27.48
C ASP A 647 -66.69 4.58 27.47
N PRO A 648 -65.99 4.80 28.60
CA PRO A 648 -64.52 4.76 28.64
C PRO A 648 -63.93 3.38 28.31
N ARG A 649 -64.75 2.33 28.25
CA ARG A 649 -64.35 0.97 27.87
C ARG A 649 -64.38 0.74 26.35
N LYS A 650 -65.08 1.57 25.58
CA LYS A 650 -65.16 1.51 24.12
C LYS A 650 -64.34 2.64 23.51
N VAL A 651 -63.16 2.31 23.01
CA VAL A 651 -62.29 3.27 22.31
C VAL A 651 -62.46 3.12 20.81
N GLY A 652 -62.70 4.24 20.13
CA GLY A 652 -62.88 4.28 18.69
C GLY A 652 -62.39 5.57 18.07
N PHE A 653 -62.35 5.59 16.74
CA PHE A 653 -62.19 6.84 16.02
C PHE A 653 -63.48 7.66 16.14
N VAL A 654 -63.35 8.91 16.55
CA VAL A 654 -64.42 9.89 16.69
C VAL A 654 -64.12 11.03 15.72
N HIS A 655 -65.14 11.44 14.97
CA HIS A 655 -65.03 12.59 14.05
C HIS A 655 -64.96 13.89 14.85
N VAL A 656 -64.08 14.81 14.44
CA VAL A 656 -63.97 16.14 15.07
C VAL A 656 -64.25 17.19 14.01
N ARG A 657 -65.31 18.00 14.21
CA ARG A 657 -65.62 19.14 13.35
C ARG A 657 -64.50 20.19 13.37
#